data_AF-A0A6L5G550-F1
#
_entry.id   AF-A0A6L5G550-F1
#
_cell.length_a   1.000
_cell.length_b   1.000
_cell.length_c   1.000
_cell.angle_alpha   90.00
_cell.angle_beta   90.00
_cell.angle_gamma   90.00
#
_symmetry.space_group_name_H-M   'P 1'
#
loop_
_entity.id
_entity.type
_entity.pdbx_description
1 polymer ?
#
loop_
_entity_poly.entity_id
_entity_poly.type
_entity_poly.pdbx_seq_one_letter_code
_entity_poly.pdbx_strand_id
1 'polypeptide(L)'
;MIDRAWMAGRLPCWGLSRLRMLSGDPKAERGDDRMPANALIAIDFGTSNTVAVLRQAGSADRPLLFGGSPVMPSAVYFDDGRFHTGREAVRMAQLDPASFEPHPKQHVGDNLILLGHQELPAVDLVAVVLARVRQAAVEVVGESLPAVLTHPAQWGPHRIEVLERAAAAAGLDVVRLVAEPVAAAYRFAQVETVATTAGPIGVFDLGGGTFDIAVLRRDRTGRFAVAAQGGQANLGGVDLDQAIVAHLGGLIEQRHPELWQRISRPETAADRRAHRQFRDDVREAKEMLSQSPMAPIALPGLDTALHLTRDEVEHLAAPLVEAAVALTGRVIGEAGCAPSDLAGLFLVGGASRMPLVGRMLHQRLQVPPTVLEQPELAVAQGALDAAEQSAAPEPEPEPEPEPVSRPEPEPYAPSDPAPGASLPPVSVLPPPAPRRPSRTSTFAAGLGAFLVLADFTTMVVAAPTIGRDLGASVTALGLTVGSYSLVSAMLLLAAGVLADRWGSKRIYLVGLTGYCATSLVCWMAPGIDELLAGRVLQGAAAAVVLAPSIALLNRARHGEGRASTFGVWGAIAAVAAVIGLVLARTLTAPSLRTVVLIVAAAALVIAPSMVLLNRARRDRDRPSAFGVWGAVAIAAAATGPILGGLLTWFLGWRSIFFLEALTGVFAISLSAIMLTETRYAGQSRIDLRVLRYPGFSGPCSPRS
;
A
#
# COMPACT_ATOMS: atom_id res chain seq x y z
N MET A 1 15.87 -36.71 53.09
CA MET A 1 15.84 -35.74 54.21
C MET A 1 15.86 -34.37 53.56
N ILE A 2 14.72 -33.81 53.17
CA ILE A 2 13.76 -33.07 54.02
C ILE A 2 14.42 -31.88 54.72
N ASP A 3 14.02 -30.70 54.23
CA ASP A 3 13.68 -29.46 54.93
C ASP A 3 14.68 -28.34 55.27
N ARG A 4 14.15 -27.14 55.00
CA ARG A 4 14.37 -25.82 55.62
C ARG A 4 15.61 -25.02 55.21
N ALA A 5 15.42 -24.19 54.19
CA ALA A 5 15.94 -22.81 54.18
C ALA A 5 15.14 -21.93 53.21
N TRP A 6 13.82 -21.81 53.43
CA TRP A 6 12.98 -20.74 52.89
C TRP A 6 12.39 -20.00 54.10
N MET A 7 12.92 -18.81 54.41
CA MET A 7 12.25 -17.67 55.05
C MET A 7 13.30 -16.65 55.50
N ALA A 8 13.03 -15.38 55.16
CA ALA A 8 13.66 -14.15 55.62
C ALA A 8 14.99 -13.74 54.93
N GLY A 9 14.87 -12.76 54.01
CA GLY A 9 15.99 -12.01 53.47
C GLY A 9 15.55 -10.91 52.50
N ARG A 10 14.85 -9.90 53.02
CA ARG A 10 14.53 -8.65 52.29
C ARG A 10 15.82 -7.91 51.93
N LEU A 11 15.82 -7.22 50.78
CA LEU A 11 16.40 -5.89 50.46
C LEU A 11 16.37 -5.70 48.92
N PRO A 12 16.35 -4.47 48.35
CA PRO A 12 15.37 -3.40 48.55
C PRO A 12 14.83 -2.79 47.23
N CYS A 13 13.56 -2.37 47.22
CA CYS A 13 12.97 -1.55 46.16
C CYS A 13 13.41 -0.08 46.29
N TRP A 14 13.99 0.50 45.23
CA TRP A 14 14.14 1.96 45.06
C TRP A 14 13.88 2.32 43.60
N GLY A 15 12.98 3.30 43.36
CA GLY A 15 12.92 3.96 42.04
C GLY A 15 11.61 4.56 41.53
N LEU A 16 10.47 4.55 42.26
CA LEU A 16 9.19 5.16 41.79
C LEU A 16 8.63 6.25 42.71
N SER A 17 9.46 6.79 43.61
CA SER A 17 9.02 7.75 44.63
C SER A 17 9.26 9.20 44.20
N ARG A 18 8.49 9.70 43.23
CA ARG A 18 8.30 11.15 43.03
C ARG A 18 7.05 11.47 42.22
N LEU A 19 5.87 11.10 42.74
CA LEU A 19 4.57 11.62 42.28
C LEU A 19 3.45 11.53 43.35
N ARG A 20 3.81 11.47 44.63
CA ARG A 20 2.85 11.59 45.75
C ARG A 20 3.31 12.68 46.73
N MET A 21 2.94 13.91 46.42
CA MET A 21 2.72 14.97 47.41
C MET A 21 1.83 16.01 46.75
N LEU A 22 0.52 15.84 46.96
CA LEU A 22 -0.54 16.85 47.07
C LEU A 22 -1.86 16.06 47.24
N SER A 23 -1.98 15.33 48.37
CA SER A 23 -3.25 14.76 48.82
C SER A 23 -3.74 15.57 50.02
N GLY A 24 -4.65 16.51 49.76
CA GLY A 24 -5.55 17.04 50.78
C GLY A 24 -6.89 16.34 50.62
N ASP A 25 -7.35 15.67 51.67
CA ASP A 25 -8.70 15.12 51.76
C ASP A 25 -9.75 16.23 51.67
N PRO A 26 -10.88 15.98 50.99
CA PRO A 26 -12.13 16.22 51.69
C PRO A 26 -13.17 15.10 51.50
N LYS A 27 -13.91 14.89 52.58
CA LYS A 27 -15.09 14.04 52.73
C LYS A 27 -16.14 14.24 51.62
N ALA A 28 -16.69 13.10 51.20
CA ALA A 28 -18.10 12.85 50.91
C ALA A 28 -18.97 14.04 50.45
N GLU A 29 -19.13 14.19 49.14
CA GLU A 29 -20.42 14.57 48.55
C GLU A 29 -20.81 13.54 47.50
N ARG A 30 -21.94 12.90 47.75
CA ARG A 30 -22.64 11.99 46.85
C ARG A 30 -23.46 12.90 45.94
N GLY A 31 -23.08 13.02 44.67
CA GLY A 31 -23.73 13.90 43.72
C GLY A 31 -23.22 13.71 42.30
N ASP A 32 -24.16 13.26 41.46
CA ASP A 32 -24.20 13.36 40.01
C ASP A 32 -23.75 12.14 39.18
N ASP A 33 -24.72 11.74 38.37
CA ASP A 33 -24.81 10.59 37.49
C ASP A 33 -23.98 10.88 36.24
N ARG A 34 -22.68 10.54 36.26
CA ARG A 34 -21.81 10.67 35.08
C ARG A 34 -21.35 9.30 34.62
N MET A 35 -22.00 8.82 33.56
CA MET A 35 -21.48 7.78 32.65
C MET A 35 -19.98 8.00 32.39
N PRO A 36 -19.06 7.03 32.63
CA PRO A 36 -17.67 7.22 32.24
C PRO A 36 -17.49 6.92 30.73
N ALA A 37 -16.62 7.72 30.11
CA ALA A 37 -15.88 7.46 28.87
C ALA A 37 -16.69 7.29 27.57
N ASN A 38 -16.98 8.40 26.90
CA ASN A 38 -17.35 8.43 25.46
C ASN A 38 -16.20 8.00 24.52
N ALA A 39 -15.13 7.39 25.02
CA ALA A 39 -13.96 7.01 24.22
C ALA A 39 -13.32 5.70 24.70
N LEU A 40 -12.84 4.90 23.74
CA LEU A 40 -12.08 3.67 23.99
C LEU A 40 -10.92 3.57 23.00
N ILE A 41 -9.89 2.79 23.35
CA ILE A 41 -8.79 2.46 22.44
C ILE A 41 -8.79 0.97 22.12
N ALA A 42 -8.46 0.63 20.87
CA ALA A 42 -8.09 -0.73 20.51
C ALA A 42 -6.61 -0.76 20.15
N ILE A 43 -5.90 -1.77 20.64
CA ILE A 43 -4.46 -1.92 20.50
C ILE A 43 -4.22 -3.25 19.81
N ASP A 44 -3.57 -3.18 18.65
CA ASP A 44 -3.00 -4.33 17.96
C ASP A 44 -1.53 -4.45 18.30
N PHE A 45 -1.21 -5.33 19.26
CA PHE A 45 0.18 -5.65 19.63
C PHE A 45 0.72 -6.69 18.65
N GLY A 46 1.24 -6.26 17.52
CA GLY A 46 1.83 -7.13 16.50
C GLY A 46 3.29 -7.50 16.77
N THR A 47 3.78 -8.54 16.10
CA THR A 47 5.15 -9.07 16.28
C THR A 47 6.22 -8.05 15.96
N SER A 48 6.09 -7.34 14.83
CA SER A 48 7.05 -6.32 14.41
C SER A 48 6.57 -4.90 14.69
N ASN A 49 5.26 -4.69 14.65
CA ASN A 49 4.64 -3.38 14.73
C ASN A 49 3.43 -3.41 15.66
N THR A 50 3.27 -2.34 16.44
CA THR A 50 2.12 -2.07 17.29
C THR A 50 1.35 -0.89 16.71
N VAL A 51 0.02 -1.02 16.68
CA VAL A 51 -0.92 0.00 16.22
C VAL A 51 -1.98 0.21 17.29
N ALA A 52 -2.47 1.43 17.42
CA ALA A 52 -3.61 1.71 18.28
C ALA A 52 -4.57 2.70 17.63
N VAL A 53 -5.87 2.47 17.83
CA VAL A 53 -6.95 3.27 17.27
C VAL A 53 -7.85 3.74 18.40
N LEU A 54 -8.10 5.04 18.42
CA LEU A 54 -9.03 5.71 19.32
C LEU A 54 -10.40 5.81 18.64
N ARG A 55 -11.45 5.36 19.34
CA ARG A 55 -12.84 5.64 18.99
C ARG A 55 -13.45 6.54 20.05
N GLN A 56 -14.11 7.60 19.60
CA GLN A 56 -14.86 8.50 20.46
C GLN A 56 -16.26 8.66 19.88
N ALA A 57 -17.29 8.62 20.74
CA ALA A 57 -18.69 8.70 20.34
C ALA A 57 -18.94 9.90 19.40
N GLY A 58 -19.59 9.64 18.27
CA GLY A 58 -19.90 10.66 17.26
C GLY A 58 -18.71 11.13 16.40
N SER A 59 -17.52 10.55 16.57
CA SER A 59 -16.34 10.84 15.76
C SER A 59 -15.87 9.61 14.98
N ALA A 60 -15.23 9.84 13.84
CA ALA A 60 -14.58 8.75 13.11
C ALA A 60 -13.36 8.23 13.89
N ASP A 61 -13.06 6.95 13.72
CA ASP A 61 -11.88 6.29 14.28
C ASP A 61 -10.60 7.03 13.90
N ARG A 62 -9.74 7.27 14.90
CA ARG A 62 -8.48 7.97 14.74
C ARG A 62 -7.31 7.10 15.18
N PRO A 63 -6.34 6.80 14.30
CA PRO A 63 -5.12 6.13 14.72
C PRO A 63 -4.32 7.04 15.67
N LEU A 64 -3.74 6.45 16.72
CA LEU A 64 -2.75 7.12 17.55
C LEU A 64 -1.44 7.23 16.77
N LEU A 65 -0.77 8.39 16.89
CA LEU A 65 0.47 8.66 16.17
C LEU A 65 1.67 8.58 17.12
N PHE A 66 2.69 7.83 16.70
CA PHE A 66 3.95 7.64 17.39
C PHE A 66 5.06 8.32 16.60
N GLY A 67 5.46 9.52 17.03
CA GLY A 67 6.42 10.34 16.27
C GLY A 67 5.94 10.64 14.85
N GLY A 68 4.63 10.91 14.68
CA GLY A 68 3.99 11.21 13.40
C GLY A 68 3.60 10.00 12.54
N SER A 69 3.84 8.77 13.02
CA SER A 69 3.49 7.53 12.31
C SER A 69 2.33 6.82 13.00
N PRO A 70 1.31 6.30 12.28
CA PRO A 70 0.24 5.50 12.89
C PRO A 70 0.69 4.08 13.30
N VAL A 71 1.95 3.73 12.98
CA VAL A 71 2.56 2.45 13.28
C VAL A 71 3.83 2.68 14.10
N MET A 72 3.98 1.94 15.20
CA MET A 72 5.15 1.94 16.06
C MET A 72 5.87 0.60 15.98
N PRO A 73 7.21 0.53 15.84
CA PRO A 73 7.93 -0.73 16.02
C PRO A 73 7.64 -1.32 17.41
N SER A 74 7.35 -2.62 17.50
CA SER A 74 7.14 -3.29 18.79
C SER A 74 8.45 -3.51 19.57
N ALA A 75 9.58 -3.09 19.01
CA ALA A 75 10.91 -3.36 19.52
C ALA A 75 11.19 -2.70 20.89
N VAL A 76 12.07 -3.34 21.66
CA VAL A 76 12.51 -2.92 22.99
C VAL A 76 14.03 -2.88 23.04
N TYR A 77 14.58 -1.87 23.71
CA TYR A 77 15.99 -1.74 24.01
C TYR A 77 16.13 -1.47 25.50
N PHE A 78 17.12 -2.07 26.15
CA PHE A 78 17.36 -1.89 27.57
C PHE A 78 18.76 -1.35 27.82
N ASP A 79 18.86 -0.25 28.56
CA ASP A 79 20.14 0.39 28.87
C ASP A 79 20.06 1.14 30.19
N ASP A 80 21.12 1.02 31.00
CA ASP A 80 21.23 1.67 32.32
C ASP A 80 19.97 1.59 33.20
N GLY A 81 19.33 0.41 33.25
CA GLY A 81 18.14 0.19 34.07
C GLY A 81 16.84 0.79 33.48
N ARG A 82 16.86 1.24 32.22
CA ARG A 82 15.74 1.86 31.54
C ARG A 82 15.39 1.12 30.26
N PHE A 83 14.10 1.00 30.03
CA PHE A 83 13.57 0.51 28.76
C PHE A 83 13.32 1.67 27.80
N HIS A 84 13.68 1.46 26.55
CA HIS A 84 13.29 2.26 25.40
C HIS A 84 12.46 1.37 24.47
N THR A 85 11.51 1.94 23.72
CA THR A 85 10.66 1.19 22.79
C THR A 85 10.41 1.97 21.50
N GLY A 86 9.87 1.30 20.48
CA GLY A 86 9.56 1.94 19.21
C GLY A 86 10.81 2.35 18.44
N ARG A 87 10.73 3.49 17.74
CA ARG A 87 11.83 4.01 16.92
C ARG A 87 13.07 4.36 17.72
N GLU A 88 12.90 4.72 18.99
CA GLU A 88 14.03 5.01 19.88
C GLU A 88 14.83 3.75 20.16
N ALA A 89 14.17 2.64 20.50
CA ALA A 89 14.82 1.34 20.66
C ALA A 89 15.58 0.92 19.40
N VAL A 90 14.95 1.05 18.22
CA VAL A 90 15.59 0.72 16.92
C VAL A 90 16.83 1.58 16.67
N ARG A 91 16.82 2.87 17.05
CA ARG A 91 17.98 3.76 16.89
C ARG A 91 19.10 3.39 17.85
N MET A 92 18.79 3.16 19.13
CA MET A 92 19.77 2.80 20.16
C MET A 92 20.47 1.47 19.84
N ALA A 93 19.73 0.56 19.24
CA ALA A 93 20.22 -0.72 18.74
C ALA A 93 21.41 -0.62 17.75
N GLN A 94 21.62 0.53 17.09
CA GLN A 94 22.78 0.75 16.23
C GLN A 94 24.07 0.92 17.03
N LEU A 95 23.97 1.27 18.32
CA LEU A 95 25.08 1.42 19.25
C LEU A 95 25.46 0.07 19.85
N ASP A 96 24.49 -0.62 20.46
CA ASP A 96 24.66 -1.95 21.02
C ASP A 96 23.51 -2.90 20.62
N PRO A 97 23.71 -3.75 19.60
CA PRO A 97 22.69 -4.73 19.22
C PRO A 97 22.38 -5.78 20.29
N ALA A 98 23.25 -6.00 21.28
CA ALA A 98 23.07 -7.07 22.27
C ALA A 98 21.94 -6.77 23.27
N SER A 99 21.66 -5.50 23.51
CA SER A 99 20.67 -5.05 24.49
C SER A 99 19.29 -4.75 23.87
N PHE A 100 19.01 -5.35 22.71
CA PHE A 100 17.84 -5.06 21.89
C PHE A 100 17.04 -6.32 21.54
N GLU A 101 15.71 -6.24 21.69
CA GLU A 101 14.76 -7.24 21.21
C GLU A 101 13.80 -6.65 20.16
N PRO A 102 13.86 -7.07 18.89
CA PRO A 102 12.96 -6.56 17.84
C PRO A 102 11.51 -7.05 17.94
N HIS A 103 11.28 -8.23 18.49
CA HIS A 103 10.02 -8.98 18.39
C HIS A 103 9.54 -9.54 19.74
N PRO A 104 9.30 -8.70 20.76
CA PRO A 104 8.96 -9.18 22.10
C PRO A 104 7.70 -10.05 22.16
N LYS A 105 6.78 -9.92 21.18
CA LYS A 105 5.60 -10.80 21.07
C LYS A 105 5.95 -12.29 20.95
N GLN A 106 7.08 -12.63 20.34
CA GLN A 106 7.52 -14.03 20.19
C GLN A 106 7.89 -14.65 21.53
N HIS A 107 8.34 -13.81 22.47
CA HIS A 107 8.80 -14.21 23.80
C HIS A 107 7.73 -14.13 24.88
N VAL A 108 6.47 -13.85 24.53
CA VAL A 108 5.35 -13.82 25.50
C VAL A 108 5.19 -15.15 26.25
N GLY A 109 5.61 -16.27 25.66
CA GLY A 109 5.61 -17.57 26.34
C GLY A 109 6.83 -17.84 27.22
N ASP A 110 7.82 -16.96 27.21
CA ASP A 110 9.09 -17.15 27.91
C ASP A 110 9.04 -16.48 29.28
N ASN A 111 9.83 -16.98 30.23
CA ASN A 111 9.93 -16.36 31.56
C ASN A 111 10.90 -15.17 31.56
N LEU A 112 12.13 -15.39 31.07
CA LEU A 112 13.23 -14.43 31.08
C LEU A 112 13.84 -14.33 29.69
N ILE A 113 14.26 -13.12 29.32
CA ILE A 113 14.94 -12.78 28.07
C ILE A 113 16.24 -12.09 28.43
N LEU A 114 17.34 -12.52 27.79
CA LEU A 114 18.65 -11.91 27.98
C LEU A 114 18.80 -10.69 27.06
N LEU A 115 18.85 -9.48 27.63
CA LEU A 115 19.25 -8.26 26.92
C LEU A 115 20.60 -7.79 27.45
N GLY A 116 21.61 -7.79 26.58
CA GLY A 116 23.00 -7.52 26.93
C GLY A 116 23.52 -8.57 27.91
N HIS A 117 23.62 -8.18 29.18
CA HIS A 117 24.06 -9.05 30.28
C HIS A 117 22.97 -9.22 31.36
N GLN A 118 21.76 -8.77 31.10
CA GLN A 118 20.66 -8.78 32.08
C GLN A 118 19.54 -9.72 31.65
N GLU A 119 19.12 -10.58 32.57
CA GLU A 119 17.91 -11.39 32.42
C GLU A 119 16.70 -10.57 32.85
N LEU A 120 15.81 -10.28 31.91
CA LEU A 120 14.63 -9.45 32.11
C LEU A 120 13.35 -10.26 31.92
N PRO A 121 12.31 -10.07 32.75
CA PRO A 121 11.02 -10.72 32.54
C PRO A 121 10.41 -10.38 31.18
N ALA A 122 9.93 -11.38 30.44
CA ALA A 122 9.28 -11.15 29.14
C ALA A 122 8.05 -10.24 29.25
N VAL A 123 7.33 -10.33 30.37
CA VAL A 123 6.22 -9.43 30.74
C VAL A 123 6.64 -7.97 30.68
N ASP A 124 7.84 -7.62 31.15
CA ASP A 124 8.28 -6.22 31.24
C ASP A 124 8.55 -5.63 29.85
N LEU A 125 9.08 -6.45 28.92
CA LEU A 125 9.27 -6.06 27.53
C LEU A 125 7.93 -5.77 26.84
N VAL A 126 6.91 -6.60 27.09
CA VAL A 126 5.56 -6.36 26.54
C VAL A 126 4.92 -5.15 27.21
N ALA A 127 5.09 -5.01 28.52
CA ALA A 127 4.52 -3.91 29.30
C ALA A 127 5.05 -2.55 28.86
N VAL A 128 6.34 -2.41 28.53
CA VAL A 128 6.88 -1.11 28.06
C VAL A 128 6.29 -0.69 26.71
N VAL A 129 6.06 -1.64 25.80
CA VAL A 129 5.42 -1.35 24.50
C VAL A 129 3.99 -0.84 24.72
N LEU A 130 3.22 -1.55 25.55
CA LEU A 130 1.84 -1.19 25.90
C LEU A 130 1.77 0.14 26.68
N ALA A 131 2.74 0.40 27.56
CA ALA A 131 2.81 1.65 28.32
C ALA A 131 3.04 2.85 27.39
N ARG A 132 3.83 2.69 26.32
CA ARG A 132 4.01 3.74 25.31
C ARG A 132 2.73 4.05 24.55
N VAL A 133 1.91 3.04 24.28
CA VAL A 133 0.57 3.21 23.68
C VAL A 133 -0.37 3.95 24.64
N ARG A 134 -0.42 3.55 25.92
CA ARG A 134 -1.19 4.26 26.95
C ARG A 134 -0.77 5.74 27.01
N GLN A 135 0.54 6.00 27.05
CA GLN A 135 1.07 7.36 27.08
C GLN A 135 0.60 8.17 25.85
N ALA A 136 0.67 7.60 24.65
CA ALA A 136 0.20 8.26 23.44
C ALA A 136 -1.32 8.55 23.49
N ALA A 137 -2.12 7.66 24.05
CA ALA A 137 -3.56 7.88 24.24
C ALA A 137 -3.83 9.04 25.21
N VAL A 138 -3.13 9.07 26.34
CA VAL A 138 -3.23 10.15 27.35
C VAL A 138 -2.76 11.49 26.77
N GLU A 139 -1.70 11.51 25.96
CA GLU A 139 -1.22 12.72 25.26
C GLU A 139 -2.30 13.30 24.31
N VAL A 140 -3.14 12.45 23.72
CA VAL A 140 -4.19 12.87 22.78
C VAL A 140 -5.49 13.25 23.48
N VAL A 141 -5.89 12.52 24.53
CA VAL A 141 -7.23 12.64 25.15
C VAL A 141 -7.19 13.33 26.52
N GLY A 142 -6.04 13.32 27.20
CA GLY A 142 -5.82 13.93 28.51
C GLY A 142 -6.04 12.99 29.70
N GLU A 143 -6.60 11.79 29.48
CA GLU A 143 -6.87 10.79 30.51
C GLU A 143 -6.62 9.36 30.02
N SER A 144 -6.61 8.40 30.96
CA SER A 144 -6.50 6.98 30.62
C SER A 144 -7.83 6.47 30.09
N LEU A 145 -7.78 5.61 29.06
CA LEU A 145 -8.97 5.07 28.41
C LEU A 145 -9.07 3.55 28.60
N PRO A 146 -10.30 3.02 28.62
CA PRO A 146 -10.55 1.60 28.46
C PRO A 146 -9.92 1.08 27.16
N ALA A 147 -9.32 -0.11 27.23
CA ALA A 147 -8.57 -0.71 26.14
C ALA A 147 -9.13 -2.06 25.71
N VAL A 148 -9.19 -2.27 24.39
CA VAL A 148 -9.38 -3.57 23.75
C VAL A 148 -8.03 -4.03 23.22
N LEU A 149 -7.61 -5.25 23.54
CA LEU A 149 -6.35 -5.81 23.06
C LEU A 149 -6.62 -6.96 22.09
N THR A 150 -5.86 -7.00 21.00
CA THR A 150 -5.88 -8.14 20.08
C THR A 150 -4.89 -9.22 20.51
N HIS A 151 -5.18 -10.47 20.15
CA HIS A 151 -4.25 -11.59 20.32
C HIS A 151 -4.40 -12.65 19.23
N PRO A 152 -3.37 -13.47 18.95
CA PRO A 152 -3.51 -14.59 18.04
C PRO A 152 -4.52 -15.62 18.55
N ALA A 153 -5.38 -16.15 17.66
CA ALA A 153 -6.45 -17.07 18.05
C ALA A 153 -5.95 -18.42 18.60
N GLN A 154 -4.73 -18.82 18.22
CA GLN A 154 -4.08 -20.06 18.68
C GLN A 154 -3.40 -19.95 20.05
N TRP A 155 -3.34 -18.76 20.66
CA TRP A 155 -2.69 -18.62 21.96
C TRP A 155 -3.46 -19.35 23.07
N GLY A 156 -2.76 -20.23 23.78
CA GLY A 156 -3.29 -20.89 24.98
C GLY A 156 -3.32 -19.97 26.20
N PRO A 157 -3.90 -20.44 27.33
CA PRO A 157 -4.17 -19.63 28.51
C PRO A 157 -2.95 -18.91 29.09
N HIS A 158 -1.78 -19.56 29.07
CA HIS A 158 -0.55 -18.99 29.61
C HIS A 158 -0.13 -17.69 28.90
N ARG A 159 -0.14 -17.65 27.56
CA ARG A 159 0.24 -16.45 26.81
C ARG A 159 -0.76 -15.31 26.98
N ILE A 160 -2.04 -15.65 27.13
CA ILE A 160 -3.10 -14.69 27.43
C ILE A 160 -2.87 -14.06 28.81
N GLU A 161 -2.59 -14.87 29.83
CA GLU A 161 -2.28 -14.38 31.19
C GLU A 161 -1.05 -13.45 31.21
N VAL A 162 0.00 -13.79 30.45
CA VAL A 162 1.19 -12.92 30.32
C VAL A 162 0.80 -11.58 29.69
N LEU A 163 0.00 -11.58 28.62
CA LEU A 163 -0.46 -10.35 27.97
C LEU A 163 -1.30 -9.48 28.92
N GLU A 164 -2.21 -10.08 29.68
CA GLU A 164 -3.03 -9.39 30.69
C GLU A 164 -2.17 -8.79 31.81
N ARG A 165 -1.21 -9.55 32.34
CA ARG A 165 -0.25 -9.05 33.34
C ARG A 165 0.59 -7.90 32.81
N ALA A 166 1.05 -7.99 31.56
CA ALA A 166 1.80 -6.93 30.90
C ALA A 166 0.94 -5.67 30.70
N ALA A 167 -0.32 -5.82 30.31
CA ALA A 167 -1.25 -4.69 30.18
C ALA A 167 -1.55 -4.03 31.54
N ALA A 168 -1.73 -4.82 32.60
CA ALA A 168 -1.89 -4.32 33.96
C ALA A 168 -0.63 -3.58 34.44
N ALA A 169 0.56 -4.13 34.19
CA ALA A 169 1.83 -3.46 34.50
C ALA A 169 2.02 -2.16 33.71
N ALA A 170 1.53 -2.13 32.46
CA ALA A 170 1.44 -0.94 31.63
C ALA A 170 0.36 0.05 32.08
N GLY A 171 -0.45 -0.28 33.09
CA GLY A 171 -1.57 0.52 33.60
C GLY A 171 -2.69 0.76 32.58
N LEU A 172 -2.91 -0.19 31.67
CA LEU A 172 -4.08 -0.20 30.79
C LEU A 172 -5.26 -0.85 31.50
N ASP A 173 -6.44 -0.25 31.38
CA ASP A 173 -7.70 -0.85 31.80
C ASP A 173 -8.26 -1.70 30.65
N VAL A 174 -7.87 -2.97 30.59
CA VAL A 174 -8.26 -3.87 29.49
C VAL A 174 -9.67 -4.37 29.73
N VAL A 175 -10.63 -3.85 28.97
CA VAL A 175 -12.03 -4.25 29.06
C VAL A 175 -12.33 -5.50 28.25
N ARG A 176 -11.50 -5.79 27.22
CA ARG A 176 -11.72 -6.96 26.36
C ARG A 176 -10.48 -7.42 25.61
N LEU A 177 -10.35 -8.74 25.48
CA LEU A 177 -9.47 -9.39 24.52
C LEU A 177 -10.26 -9.84 23.28
N VAL A 178 -9.71 -9.60 22.09
CA VAL A 178 -10.32 -9.99 20.81
C VAL A 178 -9.30 -10.78 19.99
N ALA A 179 -9.71 -11.94 19.47
CA ALA A 179 -8.84 -12.67 18.55
C ALA A 179 -8.62 -11.86 17.26
N GLU A 180 -7.36 -11.72 16.84
CA GLU A 180 -6.94 -11.03 15.60
C GLU A 180 -7.78 -11.41 14.36
N PRO A 181 -8.03 -12.71 14.05
CA PRO A 181 -8.86 -13.05 12.89
C PRO A 181 -10.33 -12.64 13.04
N VAL A 182 -10.86 -12.58 14.27
CA VAL A 182 -12.22 -12.08 14.53
C VAL A 182 -12.28 -10.58 14.28
N ALA A 183 -11.30 -9.83 14.80
CA ALA A 183 -11.17 -8.40 14.56
C ALA A 183 -11.06 -8.10 13.04
N ALA A 184 -10.19 -8.82 12.34
CA ALA A 184 -10.06 -8.71 10.89
C ALA A 184 -11.42 -8.92 10.18
N ALA A 185 -12.14 -10.01 10.50
CA ALA A 185 -13.43 -10.33 9.88
C ALA A 185 -14.49 -9.23 10.04
N TYR A 186 -14.56 -8.61 11.23
CA TYR A 186 -15.45 -7.47 11.46
C TYR A 186 -15.15 -6.29 10.57
N ARG A 187 -13.87 -5.96 10.38
CA ARG A 187 -13.48 -4.86 9.51
C ARG A 187 -13.83 -5.14 8.05
N PHE A 188 -13.58 -6.36 7.58
CA PHE A 188 -13.86 -6.75 6.20
C PHE A 188 -15.34 -6.74 5.85
N ALA A 189 -16.19 -7.17 6.78
CA ALA A 189 -17.64 -7.16 6.60
C ALA A 189 -18.22 -5.74 6.38
N GLN A 190 -17.49 -4.68 6.76
CA GLN A 190 -17.89 -3.29 6.55
C GLN A 190 -17.29 -2.65 5.29
N VAL A 191 -16.06 -3.04 4.91
CA VAL A 191 -15.31 -2.43 3.80
C VAL A 191 -15.84 -2.92 2.45
N GLU A 192 -16.13 -4.20 2.33
CA GLU A 192 -16.88 -4.69 1.18
C GLU A 192 -18.37 -4.52 1.49
N THR A 193 -19.17 -4.09 0.52
CA THR A 193 -20.65 -4.15 0.60
C THR A 193 -21.13 -5.62 0.53
N VAL A 194 -20.43 -6.52 1.23
CA VAL A 194 -20.79 -7.90 1.59
C VAL A 194 -21.86 -7.82 2.69
N ALA A 195 -22.84 -6.95 2.46
CA ALA A 195 -23.92 -6.67 3.39
C ALA A 195 -24.98 -7.80 3.38
N THR A 196 -24.75 -8.95 2.71
CA THR A 196 -25.76 -10.02 2.59
C THR A 196 -25.25 -11.46 2.40
N THR A 197 -23.95 -11.75 2.27
CA THR A 197 -23.54 -13.16 2.08
C THR A 197 -23.41 -13.88 3.42
N ALA A 198 -24.33 -14.82 3.67
CA ALA A 198 -24.34 -15.76 4.80
C ALA A 198 -23.19 -16.80 4.79
N GLY A 199 -22.17 -16.61 3.96
CA GLY A 199 -21.08 -17.57 3.76
C GLY A 199 -19.94 -17.40 4.77
N PRO A 200 -19.10 -18.44 5.00
CA PRO A 200 -17.91 -18.35 5.84
C PRO A 200 -16.88 -17.39 5.27
N ILE A 201 -16.06 -16.82 6.14
CA ILE A 201 -14.95 -15.93 5.78
C ILE A 201 -13.63 -16.60 6.15
N GLY A 202 -12.67 -16.61 5.23
CA GLY A 202 -11.30 -17.01 5.55
C GLY A 202 -10.43 -15.80 5.87
N VAL A 203 -9.65 -15.86 6.96
CA VAL A 203 -8.61 -14.88 7.30
C VAL A 203 -7.26 -15.58 7.27
N PHE A 204 -6.45 -15.25 6.27
CA PHE A 204 -5.10 -15.75 6.05
C PHE A 204 -4.12 -14.70 6.56
N ASP A 205 -3.43 -14.98 7.66
CA ASP A 205 -2.44 -14.09 8.26
C ASP A 205 -1.04 -14.64 8.08
N LEU A 206 -0.25 -14.01 7.21
CA LEU A 206 1.17 -14.30 7.04
C LEU A 206 1.98 -13.14 7.60
N GLY A 207 2.36 -13.30 8.86
CA GLY A 207 3.09 -12.31 9.64
C GLY A 207 4.60 -12.42 9.50
N GLY A 208 5.31 -11.74 10.42
CA GLY A 208 6.77 -11.80 10.48
C GLY A 208 7.28 -13.16 10.94
N GLY A 209 6.65 -13.78 11.93
CA GLY A 209 7.14 -15.03 12.53
C GLY A 209 6.23 -16.24 12.35
N THR A 210 4.94 -16.04 12.11
CA THR A 210 3.96 -17.13 12.06
C THR A 210 3.05 -17.00 10.87
N PHE A 211 2.47 -18.13 10.49
CA PHE A 211 1.35 -18.21 9.57
C PHE A 211 0.14 -18.74 10.32
N ASP A 212 -0.99 -18.06 10.18
CA ASP A 212 -2.25 -18.41 10.80
C ASP A 212 -3.37 -18.34 9.75
N ILE A 213 -4.29 -19.30 9.78
CA ILE A 213 -5.49 -19.31 8.96
C ILE A 213 -6.69 -19.63 9.84
N ALA A 214 -7.71 -18.78 9.79
CA ALA A 214 -8.97 -19.00 10.47
C ALA A 214 -10.13 -18.91 9.48
N VAL A 215 -11.07 -19.85 9.59
CA VAL A 215 -12.36 -19.77 8.90
C VAL A 215 -13.41 -19.38 9.92
N LEU A 216 -14.08 -18.26 9.69
CA LEU A 216 -15.08 -17.69 10.58
C LEU A 216 -16.48 -17.83 9.98
N ARG A 217 -17.45 -18.07 10.86
CA ARG A 217 -18.88 -18.07 10.53
C ARG A 217 -19.61 -17.14 11.49
N ARG A 218 -20.75 -16.59 11.06
CA ARG A 218 -21.65 -15.92 12.00
C ARG A 218 -22.38 -16.97 12.83
N ASP A 219 -22.37 -16.82 14.14
CA ASP A 219 -23.17 -17.61 15.06
C ASP A 219 -24.66 -17.19 15.00
N ARG A 220 -25.51 -17.81 15.82
CA ARG A 220 -26.95 -17.50 15.87
C ARG A 220 -27.24 -16.06 16.32
N THR A 221 -26.31 -15.44 17.04
CA THR A 221 -26.39 -14.04 17.49
C THR A 221 -25.86 -13.06 16.46
N GLY A 222 -25.39 -13.57 15.30
CA GLY A 222 -24.82 -12.76 14.23
C GLY A 222 -23.35 -12.42 14.43
N ARG A 223 -22.68 -12.90 15.49
CA ARG A 223 -21.28 -12.61 15.80
C ARG A 223 -20.33 -13.55 15.06
N PHE A 224 -19.14 -13.07 14.69
CA PHE A 224 -18.14 -13.94 14.08
C PHE A 224 -17.53 -14.88 15.13
N ALA A 225 -17.64 -16.18 14.87
CA ALA A 225 -17.03 -17.25 15.63
C ALA A 225 -16.09 -18.06 14.72
N VAL A 226 -14.98 -18.53 15.28
CA VAL A 226 -14.01 -19.37 14.57
C VAL A 226 -14.61 -20.77 14.39
N ALA A 227 -14.81 -21.18 13.14
CA ALA A 227 -15.31 -22.50 12.77
C ALA A 227 -14.18 -23.54 12.66
N ALA A 228 -13.05 -23.14 12.08
CA ALA A 228 -11.81 -23.91 12.09
C ALA A 228 -10.62 -22.95 12.08
N GLN A 229 -9.49 -23.41 12.60
CA GLN A 229 -8.24 -22.66 12.57
C GLN A 229 -7.05 -23.60 12.45
N GLY A 230 -5.98 -23.11 11.85
CA GLY A 230 -4.68 -23.78 11.82
C GLY A 230 -3.58 -22.75 11.68
N GLY A 231 -2.35 -23.15 11.98
CA GLY A 231 -1.21 -22.26 11.89
C GLY A 231 0.10 -23.02 11.94
N GLN A 232 1.18 -22.30 11.67
CA GLN A 232 2.53 -22.81 11.67
C GLN A 232 3.50 -21.75 12.22
N ALA A 233 4.18 -22.10 13.31
CA ALA A 233 5.00 -21.15 14.07
C ALA A 233 6.33 -20.76 13.41
N ASN A 234 6.80 -21.55 12.43
CA ASN A 234 8.07 -21.32 11.70
C ASN A 234 7.78 -21.10 10.20
N LEU A 235 6.76 -20.29 9.91
CA LEU A 235 6.35 -19.96 8.55
C LEU A 235 5.95 -18.49 8.53
N GLY A 236 6.93 -17.60 8.42
CA GLY A 236 6.69 -16.16 8.33
C GLY A 236 7.73 -15.42 7.48
N GLY A 237 7.63 -14.10 7.48
CA GLY A 237 8.56 -13.22 6.78
C GLY A 237 10.02 -13.34 7.24
N VAL A 238 10.28 -13.69 8.50
CA VAL A 238 11.61 -13.87 9.10
C VAL A 238 12.27 -15.16 8.63
N ASP A 239 11.49 -16.24 8.43
CA ASP A 239 12.01 -17.49 7.86
C ASP A 239 12.46 -17.27 6.41
N LEU A 240 11.71 -16.47 5.65
CA LEU A 240 12.12 -16.06 4.32
C LEU A 240 13.35 -15.15 4.35
N ASP A 241 13.43 -14.19 5.29
CA ASP A 241 14.64 -13.37 5.48
C ASP A 241 15.86 -14.27 5.73
N GLN A 242 15.69 -15.31 6.55
CA GLN A 242 16.75 -16.28 6.82
C GLN A 242 17.15 -17.08 5.57
N ALA A 243 16.19 -17.49 4.74
CA ALA A 243 16.47 -18.16 3.48
C ALA A 243 17.23 -17.25 2.49
N ILE A 244 16.86 -15.96 2.43
CA ILE A 244 17.56 -14.96 1.61
C ILE A 244 18.98 -14.71 2.14
N VAL A 245 19.15 -14.57 3.47
CA VAL A 245 20.46 -14.44 4.11
C VAL A 245 21.35 -15.63 3.78
N ALA A 246 20.83 -16.86 3.84
CA ALA A 246 21.59 -18.06 3.48
C ALA A 246 21.99 -18.08 2.00
N HIS A 247 21.08 -17.71 1.11
CA HIS A 247 21.35 -17.62 -0.32
C HIS A 247 22.44 -16.59 -0.65
N LEU A 248 22.30 -15.36 -0.13
CA LEU A 248 23.28 -14.29 -0.31
C LEU A 248 24.61 -14.64 0.37
N GLY A 249 24.55 -15.32 1.53
CA GLY A 249 25.72 -15.81 2.24
C GLY A 249 26.60 -16.68 1.37
N GLY A 250 26.02 -17.62 0.62
CA GLY A 250 26.79 -18.44 -0.32
C GLY A 250 27.46 -17.63 -1.44
N LEU A 251 26.81 -16.55 -1.92
CA LEU A 251 27.39 -15.66 -2.93
C LEU A 251 28.51 -14.78 -2.37
N ILE A 252 28.38 -14.32 -1.12
CA ILE A 252 29.38 -13.51 -0.43
C ILE A 252 30.56 -14.37 -0.04
N GLU A 253 30.35 -15.57 0.50
CA GLU A 253 31.41 -16.49 0.91
C GLU A 253 32.37 -16.83 -0.24
N GLN A 254 31.83 -17.02 -1.44
CA GLN A 254 32.63 -17.28 -2.64
C GLN A 254 33.54 -16.11 -3.06
N ARG A 255 33.12 -14.86 -2.82
CA ARG A 255 33.82 -13.65 -3.28
C ARG A 255 34.62 -12.94 -2.19
N HIS A 256 34.11 -12.97 -0.96
CA HIS A 256 34.56 -12.26 0.22
C HIS A 256 34.38 -13.12 1.49
N PRO A 257 35.14 -14.23 1.64
CA PRO A 257 34.96 -15.18 2.74
C PRO A 257 35.16 -14.54 4.13
N GLU A 258 36.13 -13.64 4.27
CA GLU A 258 36.39 -12.93 5.54
C GLU A 258 35.21 -12.02 5.95
N LEU A 259 34.57 -11.37 4.98
CA LEU A 259 33.37 -10.56 5.25
C LEU A 259 32.21 -11.44 5.71
N TRP A 260 31.98 -12.56 5.02
CA TRP A 260 30.92 -13.49 5.41
C TRP A 260 31.16 -14.10 6.79
N GLN A 261 32.40 -14.42 7.17
CA GLN A 261 32.72 -14.89 8.52
C GLN A 261 32.32 -13.86 9.57
N ARG A 262 32.66 -12.58 9.37
CA ARG A 262 32.32 -11.49 10.30
C ARG A 262 30.81 -11.26 10.40
N ILE A 263 30.09 -11.35 9.28
CA ILE A 263 28.63 -11.21 9.26
C ILE A 263 27.98 -12.44 9.91
N SER A 264 28.37 -13.66 9.55
CA SER A 264 27.70 -14.89 10.01
C SER A 264 28.05 -15.27 11.45
N ARG A 265 29.24 -14.91 11.93
CA ARG A 265 29.75 -15.21 13.29
C ARG A 265 30.35 -13.95 13.91
N PRO A 266 29.52 -13.04 14.45
CA PRO A 266 30.00 -11.79 14.96
C PRO A 266 30.73 -11.95 16.31
N GLU A 267 32.03 -11.64 16.35
CA GLU A 267 32.85 -11.72 17.57
C GLU A 267 32.99 -10.35 18.27
N THR A 268 33.11 -9.28 17.48
CA THR A 268 33.26 -7.91 18.01
C THR A 268 31.94 -7.14 18.00
N ALA A 269 31.90 -6.01 18.72
CA ALA A 269 30.76 -5.08 18.66
C ALA A 269 30.56 -4.50 17.24
N ALA A 270 31.63 -4.32 16.47
CA ALA A 270 31.54 -3.91 15.07
C ALA A 270 30.90 -5.00 14.20
N ASP A 271 31.25 -6.26 14.43
CA ASP A 271 30.68 -7.38 13.70
C ASP A 271 29.20 -7.60 14.05
N ARG A 272 28.81 -7.44 15.32
CA ARG A 272 27.38 -7.49 15.73
C ARG A 272 26.56 -6.42 15.01
N ARG A 273 27.11 -5.20 14.85
CA ARG A 273 26.47 -4.13 14.08
C ARG A 273 26.38 -4.49 12.59
N ALA A 274 27.44 -5.01 11.99
CA ALA A 274 27.45 -5.44 10.60
C ALA A 274 26.47 -6.58 10.32
N HIS A 275 26.43 -7.58 11.21
CA HIS A 275 25.48 -8.70 11.17
C HIS A 275 24.05 -8.19 11.12
N ARG A 276 23.71 -7.29 12.05
CA ARG A 276 22.38 -6.71 12.13
C ARG A 276 22.03 -5.87 10.91
N GLN A 277 22.91 -4.95 10.52
CA GLN A 277 22.69 -4.09 9.37
C GLN A 277 22.40 -4.92 8.12
N PHE A 278 23.19 -5.98 7.90
CA PHE A 278 22.97 -6.87 6.77
C PHE A 278 21.58 -7.55 6.79
N ARG A 279 21.11 -8.01 7.96
CA ARG A 279 19.77 -8.60 8.09
C ARG A 279 18.66 -7.58 7.88
N ASP A 280 18.85 -6.35 8.38
CA ASP A 280 17.92 -5.25 8.15
C ASP A 280 17.84 -4.89 6.66
N ASP A 281 18.99 -4.78 5.97
CA ASP A 281 19.06 -4.52 4.53
C ASP A 281 18.39 -5.65 3.70
N VAL A 282 18.55 -6.91 4.11
CA VAL A 282 17.88 -8.05 3.46
C VAL A 282 16.36 -7.97 3.61
N ARG A 283 15.87 -7.66 4.80
CA ARG A 283 14.43 -7.47 5.06
C ARG A 283 13.87 -6.32 4.23
N GLU A 284 14.54 -5.17 4.22
CA GLU A 284 14.14 -4.00 3.43
C GLU A 284 14.14 -4.31 1.93
N ALA A 285 15.14 -5.04 1.44
CA ALA A 285 15.19 -5.50 0.05
C ALA A 285 14.02 -6.42 -0.29
N LYS A 286 13.70 -7.41 0.56
CA LYS A 286 12.53 -8.29 0.40
C LYS A 286 11.22 -7.48 0.33
N GLU A 287 11.04 -6.53 1.24
CA GLU A 287 9.84 -5.68 1.27
C GLU A 287 9.74 -4.83 0.00
N MET A 288 10.84 -4.22 -0.43
CA MET A 288 10.91 -3.46 -1.67
C MET A 288 10.59 -4.32 -2.91
N LEU A 289 11.00 -5.59 -2.93
CA LEU A 289 10.73 -6.51 -4.02
C LEU A 289 9.25 -6.85 -4.21
N SER A 290 8.39 -6.55 -3.23
CA SER A 290 6.94 -6.66 -3.39
C SER A 290 6.39 -5.63 -4.40
N GLN A 291 7.09 -4.50 -4.60
CA GLN A 291 6.69 -3.43 -5.51
C GLN A 291 7.66 -3.28 -6.69
N SER A 292 8.95 -3.52 -6.46
CA SER A 292 10.04 -3.38 -7.44
C SER A 292 10.55 -4.75 -7.92
N PRO A 293 11.04 -4.88 -9.16
CA PRO A 293 11.57 -6.16 -9.66
C PRO A 293 12.97 -6.51 -9.14
N MET A 294 13.70 -5.53 -8.58
CA MET A 294 15.06 -5.68 -8.08
C MET A 294 15.29 -4.76 -6.89
N ALA A 295 16.17 -5.16 -5.97
CA ALA A 295 16.58 -4.41 -4.80
C ALA A 295 18.10 -4.46 -4.58
N PRO A 296 18.79 -3.33 -4.33
CA PRO A 296 20.17 -3.33 -3.87
C PRO A 296 20.25 -3.74 -2.39
N ILE A 297 21.33 -4.42 -2.03
CA ILE A 297 21.70 -4.79 -0.66
C ILE A 297 23.14 -4.32 -0.43
N ALA A 298 23.32 -3.40 0.51
CA ALA A 298 24.63 -2.91 0.86
C ALA A 298 25.44 -3.99 1.59
N LEU A 299 26.73 -4.11 1.26
CA LEU A 299 27.64 -5.00 1.96
C LEU A 299 28.46 -4.20 2.99
N PRO A 300 28.45 -4.56 4.28
CA PRO A 300 29.20 -3.85 5.30
C PRO A 300 30.70 -3.72 4.95
N GLY A 301 31.19 -2.49 4.84
CA GLY A 301 32.61 -2.20 4.55
C GLY A 301 33.03 -2.31 3.09
N LEU A 302 32.09 -2.49 2.15
CA LEU A 302 32.34 -2.45 0.71
C LEU A 302 31.50 -1.36 0.04
N ASP A 303 32.07 -0.69 -0.97
CA ASP A 303 31.37 0.32 -1.77
C ASP A 303 30.48 -0.29 -2.87
N THR A 304 30.34 -1.63 -2.89
CA THR A 304 29.55 -2.37 -3.87
C THR A 304 28.32 -2.98 -3.22
N ALA A 305 27.17 -2.85 -3.88
CA ALA A 305 25.93 -3.50 -3.47
C ALA A 305 25.72 -4.82 -4.24
N LEU A 306 25.12 -5.81 -3.58
CA LEU A 306 24.53 -6.95 -4.27
C LEU A 306 23.16 -6.56 -4.80
N HIS A 307 22.75 -7.17 -5.91
CA HIS A 307 21.40 -7.02 -6.45
C HIS A 307 20.62 -8.30 -6.23
N LEU A 308 19.51 -8.20 -5.50
CA LEU A 308 18.55 -9.27 -5.31
C LEU A 308 17.34 -9.02 -6.21
N THR A 309 16.93 -10.04 -6.95
CA THR A 309 15.78 -9.96 -7.88
C THR A 309 14.53 -10.54 -7.26
N ARG A 310 13.35 -10.12 -7.75
CA ARG A 310 12.06 -10.68 -7.33
C ARG A 310 12.01 -12.18 -7.60
N ASP A 311 12.51 -12.62 -8.76
CA ASP A 311 12.45 -14.03 -9.16
C ASP A 311 13.27 -14.93 -8.22
N GLU A 312 14.44 -14.47 -7.76
CA GLU A 312 15.24 -15.17 -6.74
C GLU A 312 14.48 -15.31 -5.43
N VAL A 313 13.86 -14.22 -4.94
CA VAL A 313 13.07 -14.25 -3.71
C VAL A 313 11.84 -15.13 -3.85
N GLU A 314 11.12 -15.06 -4.97
CA GLU A 314 9.95 -15.90 -5.21
C GLU A 314 10.34 -17.39 -5.29
N HIS A 315 11.50 -17.71 -5.86
CA HIS A 315 12.02 -19.07 -5.86
C HIS A 315 12.30 -19.59 -4.43
N LEU A 316 12.92 -18.77 -3.59
CA LEU A 316 13.19 -19.11 -2.18
C LEU A 316 11.90 -19.17 -1.34
N ALA A 317 10.91 -18.34 -1.65
CA ALA A 317 9.64 -18.26 -0.93
C ALA A 317 8.65 -19.36 -1.33
N ALA A 318 8.76 -19.93 -2.53
CA ALA A 318 7.79 -20.88 -3.06
C ALA A 318 7.48 -22.05 -2.11
N PRO A 319 8.44 -22.75 -1.49
CA PRO A 319 8.14 -23.86 -0.58
C PRO A 319 7.35 -23.42 0.66
N LEU A 320 7.65 -22.23 1.20
CA LEU A 320 6.94 -21.67 2.36
C LEU A 320 5.50 -21.30 1.99
N VAL A 321 5.31 -20.63 0.85
CA VAL A 321 3.99 -20.23 0.36
C VAL A 321 3.14 -21.46 -0.01
N GLU A 322 3.74 -22.48 -0.63
CA GLU A 322 3.05 -23.75 -0.93
C GLU A 322 2.52 -24.43 0.34
N ALA A 323 3.33 -24.49 1.39
CA ALA A 323 2.93 -25.05 2.68
C ALA A 323 1.75 -24.27 3.29
N ALA A 324 1.80 -22.93 3.26
CA ALA A 324 0.73 -22.06 3.76
C ALA A 324 -0.59 -22.24 2.98
N VAL A 325 -0.51 -22.28 1.64
CA VAL A 325 -1.67 -22.49 0.76
C VAL A 325 -2.28 -23.89 0.97
N ALA A 326 -1.45 -24.92 1.11
CA ALA A 326 -1.91 -26.27 1.40
C ALA A 326 -2.63 -26.36 2.75
N LEU A 327 -2.08 -25.73 3.80
CA LEU A 327 -2.71 -25.66 5.11
C LEU A 327 -4.04 -24.89 5.05
N THR A 328 -4.11 -23.83 4.26
CA THR A 328 -5.36 -23.06 4.04
C THR A 328 -6.46 -23.94 3.44
N GLY A 329 -6.13 -24.72 2.40
CA GLY A 329 -7.08 -25.67 1.81
C GLY A 329 -7.59 -26.71 2.81
N ARG A 330 -6.71 -27.23 3.69
CA ARG A 330 -7.10 -28.17 4.76
C ARG A 330 -8.05 -27.55 5.77
N VAL A 331 -7.73 -26.36 6.30
CA VAL A 331 -8.56 -25.68 7.32
C VAL A 331 -9.92 -25.27 6.77
N ILE A 332 -10.01 -24.90 5.50
CA ILE A 332 -11.29 -24.68 4.80
C ILE A 332 -12.11 -25.98 4.79
N GLY A 333 -11.50 -27.11 4.44
CA GLY A 333 -12.17 -28.41 4.47
C GLY A 333 -12.63 -28.82 5.87
N GLU A 334 -11.81 -28.60 6.90
CA GLU A 334 -12.15 -28.87 8.31
C GLU A 334 -13.33 -28.03 8.81
N ALA A 335 -13.49 -26.80 8.29
CA ALA A 335 -14.66 -25.94 8.55
C ALA A 335 -15.95 -26.41 7.84
N GLY A 336 -15.91 -27.55 7.14
CA GLY A 336 -17.03 -28.12 6.42
C GLY A 336 -17.49 -27.27 5.24
N CYS A 337 -16.58 -26.53 4.60
CA CYS A 337 -16.86 -25.77 3.38
C CYS A 337 -15.89 -26.13 2.25
N ALA A 338 -16.34 -25.98 1.01
CA ALA A 338 -15.46 -25.89 -0.15
C ALA A 338 -14.88 -24.46 -0.26
N PRO A 339 -13.72 -24.27 -0.90
CA PRO A 339 -13.19 -22.93 -1.15
C PRO A 339 -14.18 -21.99 -1.85
N SER A 340 -15.01 -22.53 -2.76
CA SER A 340 -16.07 -21.80 -3.47
C SER A 340 -17.19 -21.28 -2.57
N ASP A 341 -17.35 -21.83 -1.37
CA ASP A 341 -18.39 -21.43 -0.42
C ASP A 341 -17.96 -20.23 0.43
N LEU A 342 -16.67 -19.87 0.40
CA LEU A 342 -16.17 -18.70 1.11
C LEU A 342 -16.78 -17.42 0.52
N ALA A 343 -17.34 -16.59 1.38
CA ALA A 343 -17.76 -15.24 1.03
C ALA A 343 -16.55 -14.36 0.65
N GLY A 344 -15.39 -14.65 1.26
CA GLY A 344 -14.13 -13.99 0.95
C GLY A 344 -12.95 -14.68 1.64
N LEU A 345 -11.76 -14.50 1.06
CA LEU A 345 -10.49 -14.89 1.65
C LEU A 345 -9.64 -13.63 1.81
N PHE A 346 -9.39 -13.25 3.04
CA PHE A 346 -8.77 -11.98 3.38
C PHE A 346 -7.34 -12.17 3.84
N LEU A 347 -6.42 -11.40 3.24
CA LEU A 347 -5.00 -11.49 3.56
C LEU A 347 -4.59 -10.42 4.57
N VAL A 348 -4.07 -10.87 5.70
CA VAL A 348 -3.55 -10.11 6.83
C VAL A 348 -2.06 -10.41 6.98
N GLY A 349 -1.33 -9.50 7.63
CA GLY A 349 0.11 -9.64 7.85
C GLY A 349 0.97 -9.07 6.73
N GLY A 350 2.14 -8.53 7.09
CA GLY A 350 3.02 -7.84 6.16
C GLY A 350 3.57 -8.72 5.03
N ALA A 351 3.85 -10.00 5.32
CA ALA A 351 4.40 -10.93 4.33
C ALA A 351 3.33 -11.42 3.33
N SER A 352 2.03 -11.33 3.66
CA SER A 352 0.94 -11.58 2.70
C SER A 352 0.91 -10.61 1.52
N ARG A 353 1.60 -9.46 1.60
CA ARG A 353 1.71 -8.49 0.50
C ARG A 353 2.59 -8.98 -0.64
N MET A 354 3.33 -10.07 -0.46
CA MET A 354 4.15 -10.66 -1.51
C MET A 354 3.25 -11.12 -2.68
N PRO A 355 3.50 -10.67 -3.92
CA PRO A 355 2.67 -11.01 -5.07
C PRO A 355 2.50 -12.53 -5.29
N LEU A 356 3.52 -13.32 -4.96
CA LEU A 356 3.49 -14.78 -5.04
C LEU A 356 2.35 -15.38 -4.21
N VAL A 357 2.10 -14.89 -2.99
CA VAL A 357 1.06 -15.41 -2.08
C VAL A 357 -0.32 -15.31 -2.72
N GLY A 358 -0.69 -14.13 -3.20
CA GLY A 358 -1.97 -13.89 -3.85
C GLY A 358 -2.15 -14.74 -5.13
N ARG A 359 -1.10 -14.86 -5.95
CA ARG A 359 -1.13 -15.68 -7.17
C ARG A 359 -1.35 -17.17 -6.85
N MET A 360 -0.62 -17.71 -5.88
CA MET A 360 -0.69 -19.12 -5.53
C MET A 360 -2.01 -19.49 -4.86
N LEU A 361 -2.53 -18.63 -3.98
CA LEU A 361 -3.86 -18.81 -3.40
C LEU A 361 -4.94 -18.83 -4.49
N HIS A 362 -4.91 -17.87 -5.42
CA HIS A 362 -5.87 -17.82 -6.51
C HIS A 362 -5.78 -19.06 -7.42
N GLN A 363 -4.57 -19.47 -7.81
CA GLN A 363 -4.36 -20.64 -8.65
C GLN A 363 -4.85 -21.94 -7.99
N ARG A 364 -4.57 -22.14 -6.69
CA ARG A 364 -4.87 -23.40 -5.99
C ARG A 364 -6.31 -23.47 -5.49
N LEU A 365 -6.85 -22.37 -4.95
CA LEU A 365 -8.17 -22.34 -4.31
C LEU A 365 -9.26 -21.78 -5.22
N GLN A 366 -8.90 -21.12 -6.33
CA GLN A 366 -9.85 -20.45 -7.25
C GLN A 366 -10.71 -19.36 -6.58
N VAL A 367 -10.32 -18.93 -5.38
CA VAL A 367 -10.91 -17.80 -4.65
C VAL A 367 -10.00 -16.58 -4.86
N PRO A 368 -10.52 -15.42 -5.26
CA PRO A 368 -9.71 -14.20 -5.33
C PRO A 368 -9.40 -13.72 -3.90
N PRO A 369 -8.13 -13.70 -3.47
CA PRO A 369 -7.79 -13.17 -2.16
C PRO A 369 -7.87 -11.63 -2.16
N THR A 370 -8.36 -11.06 -1.06
CA THR A 370 -8.42 -9.61 -0.86
C THR A 370 -7.29 -9.18 0.09
N VAL A 371 -6.33 -8.41 -0.41
CA VAL A 371 -5.23 -7.85 0.38
C VAL A 371 -5.66 -6.52 0.99
N LEU A 372 -5.39 -6.33 2.28
CA LEU A 372 -5.50 -5.02 2.91
C LEU A 372 -4.24 -4.18 2.70
N GLU A 373 -4.44 -2.91 2.36
CA GLU A 373 -3.33 -1.95 2.31
C GLU A 373 -2.72 -1.75 3.71
N GLN A 374 -3.53 -1.68 4.76
CA GLN A 374 -3.11 -1.47 6.15
C GLN A 374 -3.74 -2.51 7.08
N PRO A 375 -3.26 -3.76 7.07
CA PRO A 375 -3.84 -4.86 7.86
C PRO A 375 -3.81 -4.59 9.37
N GLU A 376 -2.74 -3.99 9.89
CA GLU A 376 -2.59 -3.72 11.33
C GLU A 376 -3.64 -2.70 11.82
N LEU A 377 -3.88 -1.65 11.04
CA LEU A 377 -4.93 -0.66 11.33
C LEU A 377 -6.33 -1.26 11.20
N ALA A 378 -6.54 -2.14 10.22
CA ALA A 378 -7.81 -2.82 10.02
C ALA A 378 -8.15 -3.77 11.18
N VAL A 379 -7.16 -4.48 11.71
CA VAL A 379 -7.30 -5.35 12.89
C VAL A 379 -7.65 -4.51 14.12
N ALA A 380 -6.92 -3.42 14.39
CA ALA A 380 -7.24 -2.54 15.52
C ALA A 380 -8.65 -1.92 15.39
N GLN A 381 -9.05 -1.47 14.20
CA GLN A 381 -10.41 -0.94 13.96
C GLN A 381 -11.49 -2.02 14.16
N GLY A 382 -11.30 -3.20 13.58
CA GLY A 382 -12.26 -4.29 13.70
C GLY A 382 -12.38 -4.84 15.13
N ALA A 383 -11.35 -4.68 15.96
CA ALA A 383 -11.43 -5.02 17.38
C ALA A 383 -12.40 -4.11 18.15
N LEU A 384 -12.50 -2.83 17.79
CA LEU A 384 -13.50 -1.91 18.34
C LEU A 384 -14.92 -2.36 17.96
N ASP A 385 -15.12 -2.71 16.69
CA ASP A 385 -16.42 -3.18 16.18
C ASP A 385 -16.85 -4.50 16.83
N ALA A 386 -15.88 -5.41 17.03
CA ALA A 386 -16.11 -6.65 17.75
C ALA A 386 -16.56 -6.37 19.19
N ALA A 387 -15.87 -5.46 19.90
CA ALA A 387 -16.15 -5.06 21.27
C ALA A 387 -17.58 -4.53 21.45
N GLU A 388 -18.04 -3.65 20.55
CA GLU A 388 -19.39 -3.09 20.60
C GLU A 388 -20.49 -4.13 20.42
N GLN A 389 -20.33 -5.07 19.47
CA GLN A 389 -21.36 -6.09 19.20
C GLN A 389 -21.48 -7.18 20.26
N SER A 390 -20.52 -7.28 21.18
CA SER A 390 -20.65 -8.12 22.37
C SER A 390 -21.24 -7.39 23.58
N ALA A 391 -21.32 -6.06 23.55
CA ALA A 391 -21.96 -5.25 24.59
C ALA A 391 -23.48 -5.08 24.38
N ALA A 392 -24.01 -5.50 23.22
CA ALA A 392 -25.46 -5.58 23.01
C ALA A 392 -26.05 -6.67 23.93
N PRO A 393 -27.13 -6.38 24.68
CA PRO A 393 -27.71 -7.34 25.61
C PRO A 393 -28.09 -8.63 24.89
N GLU A 394 -27.64 -9.75 25.44
CA GLU A 394 -28.10 -11.08 25.08
C GLU A 394 -29.63 -11.08 25.21
N PRO A 395 -30.42 -11.46 24.18
CA PRO A 395 -31.84 -11.66 24.40
C PRO A 395 -31.97 -12.72 25.51
N GLU A 396 -32.74 -12.39 26.56
CA GLU A 396 -33.01 -13.30 27.66
C GLU A 396 -33.31 -14.69 27.09
N PRO A 397 -32.73 -15.76 27.65
CA PRO A 397 -33.07 -17.10 27.22
C PRO A 397 -34.57 -17.25 27.39
N GLU A 398 -35.28 -17.47 26.27
CA GLU A 398 -36.69 -17.86 26.33
C GLU A 398 -36.77 -19.06 27.29
N PRO A 399 -37.65 -19.02 28.30
CA PRO A 399 -37.81 -20.15 29.21
C PRO A 399 -38.16 -21.38 28.38
N GLU A 400 -37.47 -22.50 28.64
CA GLU A 400 -37.83 -23.79 28.04
C GLU A 400 -39.34 -24.00 28.21
N PRO A 401 -40.08 -24.28 27.12
CA PRO A 401 -41.50 -24.52 27.24
C PRO A 401 -41.70 -25.77 28.09
N GLU A 402 -42.42 -25.63 29.20
CA GLU A 402 -42.89 -26.77 29.98
C GLU A 402 -43.62 -27.77 29.07
N PRO A 403 -43.53 -29.08 29.34
CA PRO A 403 -44.19 -30.10 28.55
C PRO A 403 -45.71 -29.96 28.70
N VAL A 404 -46.33 -29.17 27.82
CA VAL A 404 -47.78 -29.10 27.68
C VAL A 404 -48.26 -30.44 27.12
N SER A 405 -49.08 -31.12 27.90
CA SER A 405 -49.83 -32.31 27.49
C SER A 405 -50.65 -31.99 26.24
N ARG A 406 -50.44 -32.77 25.17
CA ARG A 406 -51.20 -32.63 23.92
C ARG A 406 -52.69 -32.91 24.16
N PRO A 407 -53.61 -31.99 23.82
CA PRO A 407 -54.99 -32.35 23.55
C PRO A 407 -55.06 -33.00 22.15
N GLU A 408 -56.02 -33.92 21.97
CA GLU A 408 -56.32 -34.57 20.70
C GLU A 408 -56.61 -33.56 19.56
N PRO A 409 -56.29 -33.93 18.30
CA PRO A 409 -56.51 -33.03 17.16
C PRO A 409 -57.99 -32.93 16.82
N GLU A 410 -58.57 -31.74 16.94
CA GLU A 410 -59.84 -31.41 16.29
C GLU A 410 -59.67 -31.24 14.76
N PRO A 411 -60.70 -31.54 13.96
CA PRO A 411 -60.64 -31.47 12.51
C PRO A 411 -60.50 -30.03 12.01
N TYR A 412 -59.45 -29.78 11.22
CA TYR A 412 -59.17 -28.53 10.54
C TYR A 412 -60.30 -28.15 9.56
N ALA A 413 -61.00 -27.05 9.84
CA ALA A 413 -61.82 -26.35 8.84
C ALA A 413 -60.92 -25.36 8.07
N PRO A 414 -61.02 -25.28 6.74
CA PRO A 414 -60.20 -24.37 5.95
C PRO A 414 -60.63 -22.92 6.20
N SER A 415 -59.72 -22.09 6.72
CA SER A 415 -59.89 -20.64 6.77
C SER A 415 -59.35 -19.99 5.50
N ASP A 416 -60.16 -19.12 4.90
CA ASP A 416 -59.82 -18.33 3.72
C ASP A 416 -58.59 -17.44 3.95
N PRO A 417 -57.72 -17.27 2.93
CA PRO A 417 -56.59 -16.36 3.04
C PRO A 417 -57.08 -14.91 3.06
N ALA A 418 -56.71 -14.17 4.11
CA ALA A 418 -56.87 -12.72 4.15
C ALA A 418 -56.15 -12.06 2.95
N PRO A 419 -56.72 -11.03 2.32
CA PRO A 419 -56.11 -10.39 1.17
C PRO A 419 -54.80 -9.70 1.60
N GLY A 420 -53.69 -10.21 1.05
CA GLY A 420 -52.37 -9.64 1.25
C GLY A 420 -52.34 -8.18 0.80
N ALA A 421 -52.02 -7.28 1.73
CA ALA A 421 -51.62 -5.93 1.41
C ALA A 421 -50.25 -6.00 0.70
N SER A 422 -50.28 -6.17 -0.62
CA SER A 422 -49.13 -5.96 -1.47
C SER A 422 -48.76 -4.47 -1.42
N LEU A 423 -47.70 -4.15 -0.67
CA LEU A 423 -47.03 -2.86 -0.82
C LEU A 423 -46.61 -2.72 -2.30
N PRO A 424 -46.89 -1.58 -2.95
CA PRO A 424 -46.48 -1.39 -4.33
C PRO A 424 -44.94 -1.47 -4.39
N PRO A 425 -44.37 -2.11 -5.44
CA PRO A 425 -42.93 -2.16 -5.58
C PRO A 425 -42.44 -0.72 -5.74
N VAL A 426 -41.65 -0.25 -4.76
CA VAL A 426 -40.89 0.98 -4.94
C VAL A 426 -39.91 0.68 -6.06
N SER A 427 -40.21 1.19 -7.25
CA SER A 427 -39.29 1.23 -8.38
C SER A 427 -38.13 2.16 -8.01
N VAL A 428 -37.21 1.65 -7.20
CA VAL A 428 -35.88 2.24 -7.08
C VAL A 428 -35.22 1.94 -8.41
N LEU A 429 -35.20 2.96 -9.28
CA LEU A 429 -34.43 2.90 -10.51
C LEU A 429 -33.01 2.47 -10.12
N PRO A 430 -32.49 1.34 -10.66
CA PRO A 430 -31.15 0.91 -10.33
C PRO A 430 -30.19 2.07 -10.64
N PRO A 431 -29.24 2.39 -9.74
CA PRO A 431 -28.23 3.39 -10.06
C PRO A 431 -27.60 2.99 -11.40
N PRO A 432 -27.44 3.93 -12.35
CA PRO A 432 -27.01 3.59 -13.69
C PRO A 432 -25.70 2.83 -13.60
N ALA A 433 -25.70 1.61 -14.15
CA ALA A 433 -24.52 0.74 -14.15
C ALA A 433 -23.28 1.56 -14.57
N PRO A 434 -22.12 1.41 -13.91
CA PRO A 434 -20.91 2.13 -14.28
C PRO A 434 -20.63 1.90 -15.76
N ARG A 435 -20.83 2.94 -16.57
CA ARG A 435 -20.68 2.87 -18.02
C ARG A 435 -19.23 2.50 -18.31
N ARG A 436 -19.02 1.30 -18.87
CA ARG A 436 -17.72 0.90 -19.44
C ARG A 436 -17.22 2.05 -20.32
N PRO A 437 -15.96 2.50 -20.20
CA PRO A 437 -15.45 3.55 -21.08
C PRO A 437 -15.66 3.09 -22.52
N SER A 438 -16.41 3.89 -23.30
CA SER A 438 -16.63 3.59 -24.71
C SER A 438 -15.26 3.56 -25.41
N ARG A 439 -15.14 2.75 -26.48
CA ARG A 439 -13.92 2.71 -27.32
C ARG A 439 -13.48 4.12 -27.75
N THR A 440 -14.43 5.02 -27.93
CA THR A 440 -14.24 6.44 -28.26
C THR A 440 -13.64 7.28 -27.13
N SER A 441 -13.95 7.00 -25.86
CA SER A 441 -13.37 7.72 -24.70
C SER A 441 -11.90 7.35 -24.48
N THR A 442 -11.57 6.05 -24.59
CA THR A 442 -10.18 5.57 -24.54
C THR A 442 -9.34 6.14 -25.68
N PHE A 443 -9.91 6.19 -26.88
CA PHE A 443 -9.25 6.77 -28.04
C PHE A 443 -9.04 8.29 -27.87
N ALA A 444 -10.02 9.03 -27.34
CA ALA A 444 -9.89 10.46 -27.09
C ALA A 444 -8.76 10.79 -26.08
N ALA A 445 -8.71 10.10 -24.94
CA ALA A 445 -7.66 10.30 -23.95
C ALA A 445 -6.27 9.86 -24.45
N GLY A 446 -6.21 8.74 -25.19
CA GLY A 446 -4.98 8.23 -25.79
C GLY A 446 -4.41 9.14 -26.89
N LEU A 447 -5.26 9.81 -27.67
CA LEU A 447 -4.84 10.70 -28.76
C LEU A 447 -4.03 11.90 -28.27
N GLY A 448 -4.43 12.54 -27.17
CA GLY A 448 -3.64 13.66 -26.60
C GLY A 448 -2.33 13.19 -25.97
N ALA A 449 -2.29 12.00 -25.36
CA ALA A 449 -1.03 11.44 -24.86
C ALA A 449 -0.08 11.08 -26.02
N PHE A 450 -0.62 10.52 -27.11
CA PHE A 450 0.13 10.24 -28.34
C PHE A 450 0.73 11.52 -28.94
N LEU A 451 -0.07 12.59 -29.07
CA LEU A 451 0.36 13.87 -29.62
C LEU A 451 1.60 14.41 -28.90
N VAL A 452 1.52 14.46 -27.56
CA VAL A 452 2.59 14.97 -26.69
C VAL A 452 3.83 14.08 -26.76
N LEU A 453 3.66 12.75 -26.76
CA LEU A 453 4.79 11.82 -26.82
C LEU A 453 5.47 11.81 -28.21
N ALA A 454 4.70 11.94 -29.27
CA ALA A 454 5.21 11.94 -30.65
C ALA A 454 6.02 13.20 -30.96
N ASP A 455 5.62 14.35 -30.43
CA ASP A 455 6.32 15.64 -30.56
C ASP A 455 7.79 15.57 -30.13
N PHE A 456 8.06 15.04 -28.93
CA PHE A 456 9.45 14.88 -28.45
C PHE A 456 10.32 14.11 -29.45
N THR A 457 9.81 12.98 -29.92
CA THR A 457 10.55 12.10 -30.84
C THR A 457 10.70 12.68 -32.24
N THR A 458 9.72 13.48 -32.67
CA THR A 458 9.73 14.23 -33.92
C THR A 458 10.79 15.34 -33.87
N MET A 459 10.87 16.04 -32.74
CA MET A 459 11.82 17.14 -32.53
C MET A 459 13.28 16.66 -32.53
N VAL A 460 13.56 15.47 -31.99
CA VAL A 460 14.91 14.87 -32.05
C VAL A 460 15.39 14.67 -33.49
N VAL A 461 14.48 14.27 -34.39
CA VAL A 461 14.79 14.09 -35.81
C VAL A 461 14.87 15.42 -36.56
N ALA A 462 14.05 16.40 -36.17
CA ALA A 462 14.04 17.72 -36.79
C ALA A 462 15.22 18.61 -36.36
N ALA A 463 15.83 18.35 -35.20
CA ALA A 463 16.86 19.19 -34.58
C ALA A 463 18.03 19.58 -35.51
N PRO A 464 18.62 18.68 -36.34
CA PRO A 464 19.70 19.06 -37.26
C PRO A 464 19.25 20.05 -38.34
N THR A 465 18.00 19.95 -38.81
CA THR A 465 17.45 20.89 -39.81
C THR A 465 17.10 22.21 -39.18
N ILE A 466 16.53 22.22 -37.97
CA ILE A 466 16.30 23.43 -37.18
C ILE A 466 17.62 24.17 -36.94
N GLY A 467 18.68 23.43 -36.63
CA GLY A 467 20.03 23.98 -36.47
C GLY A 467 20.55 24.69 -37.69
N ARG A 468 20.36 24.10 -38.88
CA ARG A 468 20.76 24.71 -40.16
C ARG A 468 19.92 25.92 -40.52
N ASP A 469 18.60 25.83 -40.36
CA ASP A 469 17.67 26.89 -40.79
C ASP A 469 17.69 28.11 -39.86
N LEU A 470 17.95 27.93 -38.56
CA LEU A 470 18.01 29.01 -37.57
C LEU A 470 19.44 29.41 -37.18
N GLY A 471 20.47 28.78 -37.76
CA GLY A 471 21.88 29.06 -37.43
C GLY A 471 22.22 28.76 -35.96
N ALA A 472 21.56 27.77 -35.34
CA ALA A 472 21.67 27.50 -33.91
C ALA A 472 22.88 26.63 -33.57
N SER A 473 23.51 26.90 -32.42
CA SER A 473 24.58 26.06 -31.88
C SER A 473 24.04 24.69 -31.40
N VAL A 474 24.93 23.69 -31.33
CA VAL A 474 24.57 22.35 -30.81
C VAL A 474 24.02 22.43 -29.38
N THR A 475 24.57 23.33 -28.56
CA THR A 475 24.10 23.57 -27.20
C THR A 475 22.70 24.18 -27.18
N ALA A 476 22.42 25.17 -28.03
CA ALA A 476 21.10 25.80 -28.12
C ALA A 476 20.03 24.80 -28.60
N LEU A 477 20.38 23.92 -29.54
CA LEU A 477 19.51 22.82 -29.97
C LEU A 477 19.26 21.80 -28.87
N GLY A 478 20.31 21.38 -28.16
CA GLY A 478 20.20 20.47 -27.03
C GLY A 478 19.29 21.01 -25.92
N LEU A 479 19.41 22.30 -25.61
CA LEU A 479 18.53 22.98 -24.65
C LEU A 479 17.08 23.09 -25.16
N THR A 480 16.89 23.36 -26.46
CA THR A 480 15.56 23.44 -27.08
C THR A 480 14.83 22.09 -27.04
N VAL A 481 15.53 20.98 -27.29
CA VAL A 481 14.97 19.62 -27.20
C VAL A 481 14.76 19.21 -25.74
N GLY A 482 15.76 19.45 -24.87
CA GLY A 482 15.77 18.98 -23.49
C GLY A 482 14.85 19.76 -22.54
N SER A 483 14.68 21.07 -22.75
CA SER A 483 13.83 21.93 -21.92
C SER A 483 12.39 21.46 -21.85
N TYR A 484 11.84 21.03 -22.99
CA TYR A 484 10.50 20.45 -23.08
C TYR A 484 10.32 19.28 -22.11
N SER A 485 11.23 18.30 -22.15
CA SER A 485 11.16 17.09 -21.33
C SER A 485 11.41 17.38 -19.85
N LEU A 486 12.36 18.26 -19.57
CA LEU A 486 12.69 18.68 -18.21
C LEU A 486 11.49 19.36 -17.54
N VAL A 487 10.90 20.36 -18.19
CA VAL A 487 9.74 21.10 -17.68
C VAL A 487 8.53 20.18 -17.55
N SER A 488 8.30 19.32 -18.54
CA SER A 488 7.22 18.32 -18.49
C SER A 488 7.35 17.40 -17.28
N ALA A 489 8.55 16.87 -17.02
CA ALA A 489 8.82 15.98 -15.90
C ALA A 489 8.65 16.70 -14.54
N MET A 490 9.16 17.92 -14.42
CA MET A 490 9.05 18.73 -13.19
C MET A 490 7.59 19.04 -12.83
N LEU A 491 6.74 19.31 -13.82
CA LEU A 491 5.36 19.73 -13.60
C LEU A 491 4.35 18.58 -13.61
N LEU A 492 4.76 17.36 -13.96
CA LEU A 492 3.87 16.21 -14.12
C LEU A 492 3.08 15.88 -12.84
N LEU A 493 3.76 15.88 -11.69
CA LEU A 493 3.12 15.60 -10.40
C LEU A 493 2.15 16.72 -9.99
N ALA A 494 2.55 17.98 -10.16
CA ALA A 494 1.70 19.13 -9.85
C ALA A 494 0.44 19.16 -10.74
N ALA A 495 0.59 18.85 -12.03
CA ALA A 495 -0.52 18.70 -12.96
C ALA A 495 -1.49 17.57 -12.55
N GLY A 496 -0.96 16.46 -12.02
CA GLY A 496 -1.76 15.38 -11.45
C GLY A 496 -2.61 15.84 -10.26
N VAL A 497 -2.01 16.56 -9.32
CA VAL A 497 -2.73 17.14 -8.17
C VAL A 497 -3.81 18.13 -8.62
N LEU A 498 -3.52 18.93 -9.64
CA LEU A 498 -4.49 19.88 -10.19
C LEU A 498 -5.69 19.17 -10.84
N ALA A 499 -5.43 18.09 -11.58
CA ALA A 499 -6.43 17.22 -12.17
C ALA A 499 -7.32 16.56 -11.11
N ASP A 500 -6.71 16.09 -10.01
CA ASP A 500 -7.43 15.49 -8.90
C ASP A 500 -8.33 16.53 -8.19
N ARG A 501 -7.92 17.81 -8.14
CA ARG A 501 -8.66 18.90 -7.49
C ARG A 501 -9.79 19.50 -8.33
N TRP A 502 -9.58 19.69 -9.63
CA TRP A 502 -10.49 20.45 -10.51
C TRP A 502 -11.21 19.60 -11.56
N GLY A 503 -10.94 18.29 -11.58
CA GLY A 503 -11.54 17.33 -12.49
C GLY A 503 -10.62 17.02 -13.67
N SER A 504 -10.35 15.73 -13.89
CA SER A 504 -9.38 15.27 -14.87
C SER A 504 -9.75 15.66 -16.30
N LYS A 505 -11.05 15.73 -16.65
CA LYS A 505 -11.48 16.12 -18.01
C LYS A 505 -11.16 17.59 -18.28
N ARG A 506 -11.47 18.48 -17.34
CA ARG A 506 -11.23 19.93 -17.46
C ARG A 506 -9.75 20.22 -17.60
N ILE A 507 -8.93 19.65 -16.71
CA ILE A 507 -7.49 19.87 -16.72
C ILE A 507 -6.86 19.31 -17.98
N TYR A 508 -7.30 18.14 -18.45
CA TYR A 508 -6.87 17.59 -19.74
C TYR A 508 -7.19 18.52 -20.92
N LEU A 509 -8.40 19.08 -20.99
CA LEU A 509 -8.78 20.02 -22.07
C LEU A 509 -8.02 21.34 -22.00
N VAL A 510 -7.77 21.87 -20.80
CA VAL A 510 -6.92 23.05 -20.59
C VAL A 510 -5.49 22.77 -21.06
N GLY A 511 -4.92 21.63 -20.66
CA GLY A 511 -3.60 21.20 -21.11
C GLY A 511 -3.52 21.09 -22.62
N LEU A 512 -4.51 20.46 -23.25
CA LEU A 512 -4.51 20.22 -24.70
C LEU A 512 -4.67 21.53 -25.49
N THR A 513 -5.48 22.46 -24.98
CA THR A 513 -5.63 23.82 -25.54
C THR A 513 -4.32 24.61 -25.41
N GLY A 514 -3.68 24.58 -24.23
CA GLY A 514 -2.39 25.20 -24.00
C GLY A 514 -1.29 24.59 -24.90
N TYR A 515 -1.35 23.28 -25.13
CA TYR A 515 -0.42 22.56 -25.98
C TYR A 515 -0.57 22.99 -27.45
N CYS A 516 -1.80 23.14 -27.95
CA CYS A 516 -2.05 23.67 -29.30
C CYS A 516 -1.55 25.11 -29.45
N ALA A 517 -1.84 25.97 -28.48
CA ALA A 517 -1.43 27.37 -28.50
C ALA A 517 0.10 27.51 -28.50
N THR A 518 0.78 26.75 -27.66
CA THR A 518 2.26 26.74 -27.59
C THR A 518 2.90 26.08 -28.82
N SER A 519 2.23 25.11 -29.45
CA SER A 519 2.64 24.57 -30.75
C SER A 519 2.58 25.67 -31.83
N LEU A 520 1.53 26.50 -31.86
CA LEU A 520 1.47 27.64 -32.78
C LEU A 520 2.56 28.69 -32.51
N VAL A 521 2.92 28.92 -31.24
CA VAL A 521 4.06 29.78 -30.87
C VAL A 521 5.37 29.20 -31.44
N CYS A 522 5.60 27.90 -31.30
CA CYS A 522 6.78 27.24 -31.86
C CYS A 522 6.78 27.27 -33.40
N TRP A 523 5.61 27.14 -34.04
CA TRP A 523 5.46 27.29 -35.48
C TRP A 523 5.81 28.70 -35.98
N MET A 524 5.54 29.74 -35.18
CA MET A 524 5.83 31.13 -35.54
C MET A 524 7.19 31.62 -35.05
N ALA A 525 7.97 30.82 -34.33
CA ALA A 525 9.26 31.22 -33.76
C ALA A 525 10.25 31.71 -34.85
N PRO A 526 10.65 33.00 -34.86
CA PRO A 526 11.56 33.54 -35.87
C PRO A 526 13.01 33.09 -35.64
N GLY A 527 13.39 32.78 -34.40
CA GLY A 527 14.73 32.36 -34.00
C GLY A 527 14.72 31.23 -32.97
N ILE A 528 15.92 30.81 -32.58
CA ILE A 528 16.13 29.69 -31.65
C ILE A 528 15.70 30.03 -30.22
N ASP A 529 15.82 31.30 -29.81
CA ASP A 529 15.47 31.73 -28.46
C ASP A 529 13.94 31.78 -28.27
N GLU A 530 13.20 32.25 -29.29
CA GLU A 530 11.74 32.18 -29.28
C GLU A 530 11.24 30.74 -29.35
N LEU A 531 11.93 29.88 -30.11
CA LEU A 531 11.63 28.46 -30.16
C LEU A 531 11.87 27.79 -28.80
N LEU A 532 12.99 28.07 -28.15
CA LEU A 532 13.31 27.58 -26.80
C LEU A 532 12.25 28.01 -25.78
N ALA A 533 11.85 29.29 -25.78
CA ALA A 533 10.79 29.79 -24.92
C ALA A 533 9.45 29.08 -25.20
N GLY A 534 9.13 28.88 -26.48
CA GLY A 534 7.98 28.09 -26.92
C GLY A 534 8.02 26.66 -26.37
N ARG A 535 9.18 25.98 -26.43
CA ARG A 535 9.36 24.61 -25.93
C ARG A 535 9.23 24.47 -24.43
N VAL A 536 9.69 25.46 -23.66
CA VAL A 536 9.48 25.52 -22.20
C VAL A 536 7.98 25.57 -21.90
N LEU A 537 7.24 26.47 -22.57
CA LEU A 537 5.80 26.60 -22.37
C LEU A 537 5.04 25.35 -22.85
N GLN A 538 5.46 24.76 -23.97
CA GLN A 538 4.87 23.53 -24.51
C GLN A 538 5.10 22.33 -23.59
N GLY A 539 6.25 22.25 -22.90
CA GLY A 539 6.53 21.25 -21.87
C GLY A 539 5.62 21.39 -20.64
N ALA A 540 5.32 22.61 -20.22
CA ALA A 540 4.36 22.84 -19.15
C ALA A 540 2.94 22.38 -19.56
N ALA A 541 2.52 22.70 -20.79
CA ALA A 541 1.24 22.24 -21.32
C ALA A 541 1.18 20.71 -21.47
N ALA A 542 2.28 20.08 -21.91
CA ALA A 542 2.43 18.64 -22.03
C ALA A 542 2.19 17.91 -20.70
N ALA A 543 2.76 18.40 -19.60
CA ALA A 543 2.52 17.84 -18.26
C ALA A 543 1.03 17.83 -17.89
N VAL A 544 0.33 18.93 -18.22
CA VAL A 544 -1.09 19.13 -17.95
C VAL A 544 -2.00 18.24 -18.83
N VAL A 545 -1.50 17.75 -19.97
CA VAL A 545 -2.17 16.72 -20.79
C VAL A 545 -1.88 15.32 -20.24
N LEU A 546 -0.61 15.00 -19.99
CA LEU A 546 -0.16 13.64 -19.69
C LEU A 546 -0.67 13.14 -18.34
N ALA A 547 -0.60 13.95 -17.29
CA ALA A 547 -1.00 13.54 -15.95
C ALA A 547 -2.49 13.13 -15.86
N PRO A 548 -3.47 13.94 -16.31
CA PRO A 548 -4.87 13.54 -16.30
C PRO A 548 -5.23 12.49 -17.37
N SER A 549 -4.43 12.30 -18.43
CA SER A 549 -4.72 11.28 -19.46
C SER A 549 -4.77 9.87 -18.86
N ILE A 550 -3.89 9.56 -17.90
CA ILE A 550 -3.85 8.29 -17.18
C ILE A 550 -5.09 8.14 -16.30
N ALA A 551 -5.48 9.20 -15.58
CA ALA A 551 -6.68 9.21 -14.75
C ALA A 551 -7.99 9.08 -15.56
N LEU A 552 -8.03 9.64 -16.77
CA LEU A 552 -9.17 9.52 -17.69
C LEU A 552 -9.27 8.12 -18.32
N LEU A 553 -8.13 7.45 -18.51
CA LEU A 553 -8.07 6.04 -18.93
C LEU A 553 -8.41 5.07 -17.77
N ASN A 554 -8.13 5.46 -16.52
CA ASN A 554 -8.45 4.73 -15.30
C ASN A 554 -9.84 5.08 -14.74
N ARG A 555 -10.89 4.44 -15.27
CA ARG A 555 -12.20 4.38 -14.59
C ARG A 555 -12.51 2.98 -14.07
N ALA A 556 -11.67 2.52 -13.17
CA ALA A 556 -11.94 1.59 -12.06
C ALA A 556 -10.59 1.03 -11.58
N ARG A 557 -9.98 1.70 -10.61
CA ARG A 557 -9.13 1.19 -9.50
C ARG A 557 -8.15 2.27 -9.05
N HIS A 558 -8.10 2.44 -7.73
CA HIS A 558 -7.23 3.35 -7.03
C HIS A 558 -5.80 2.81 -6.98
N GLY A 559 -4.83 3.72 -6.86
CA GLY A 559 -3.60 3.47 -6.10
C GLY A 559 -2.36 3.01 -6.86
N GLU A 560 -2.46 2.17 -7.88
CA GLU A 560 -1.26 1.56 -8.46
C GLU A 560 -0.64 2.38 -9.62
N GLY A 561 0.67 2.62 -9.53
CA GLY A 561 1.51 2.83 -10.72
C GLY A 561 1.87 4.26 -11.13
N ARG A 562 2.16 5.18 -10.19
CA ARG A 562 2.85 6.44 -10.58
C ARG A 562 4.36 6.23 -10.83
N ALA A 563 5.00 5.27 -10.17
CA ALA A 563 6.43 4.98 -10.30
C ALA A 563 6.82 4.18 -11.57
N SER A 564 5.94 3.31 -12.09
CA SER A 564 6.17 2.56 -13.34
C SER A 564 6.19 3.46 -14.59
N THR A 565 5.56 4.64 -14.51
CA THR A 565 5.56 5.63 -15.57
C THR A 565 6.98 6.09 -15.91
N PHE A 566 7.83 6.35 -14.92
CA PHE A 566 9.18 6.92 -15.11
C PHE A 566 10.16 5.96 -15.80
N GLY A 567 10.06 4.65 -15.54
CA GLY A 567 10.86 3.63 -16.24
C GLY A 567 10.47 3.48 -17.71
N VAL A 568 9.17 3.56 -18.01
CA VAL A 568 8.66 3.57 -19.39
C VAL A 568 9.08 4.86 -20.11
N TRP A 569 9.10 6.01 -19.44
CA TRP A 569 9.62 7.28 -19.98
C TRP A 569 11.09 7.21 -20.37
N GLY A 570 11.95 6.66 -19.49
CA GLY A 570 13.36 6.46 -19.78
C GLY A 570 13.61 5.49 -20.95
N ALA A 571 12.86 4.38 -20.99
CA ALA A 571 12.96 3.40 -22.07
C ALA A 571 12.48 3.95 -23.42
N ILE A 572 11.39 4.72 -23.44
CA ILE A 572 10.86 5.34 -24.66
C ILE A 572 11.78 6.45 -25.16
N ALA A 573 12.29 7.29 -24.27
CA ALA A 573 13.28 8.31 -24.64
C ALA A 573 14.56 7.67 -25.19
N ALA A 574 15.02 6.54 -24.61
CA ALA A 574 16.18 5.81 -25.10
C ALA A 574 15.93 5.16 -26.47
N VAL A 575 14.79 4.50 -26.67
CA VAL A 575 14.43 3.87 -27.95
C VAL A 575 14.22 4.93 -29.05
N ALA A 576 13.54 6.03 -28.74
CA ALA A 576 13.34 7.13 -29.68
C ALA A 576 14.65 7.85 -30.04
N ALA A 577 15.57 8.00 -29.08
CA ALA A 577 16.91 8.53 -29.34
C ALA A 577 17.72 7.61 -30.26
N VAL A 578 17.67 6.29 -30.05
CA VAL A 578 18.35 5.29 -30.90
C VAL A 578 17.74 5.25 -32.30
N ILE A 579 16.41 5.23 -32.41
CA ILE A 579 15.71 5.23 -33.71
C ILE A 579 15.93 6.56 -34.46
N GLY A 580 15.89 7.69 -33.75
CA GLY A 580 16.16 9.01 -34.30
C GLY A 580 17.59 9.14 -34.83
N LEU A 581 18.58 8.57 -34.13
CA LEU A 581 19.97 8.55 -34.57
C LEU A 581 20.18 7.68 -35.82
N VAL A 582 19.46 6.56 -35.94
CA VAL A 582 19.50 5.67 -37.11
C VAL A 582 18.76 6.26 -38.32
N LEU A 583 17.61 6.90 -38.11
CA LEU A 583 16.82 7.54 -39.18
C LEU A 583 17.48 8.84 -39.67
N ALA A 584 18.01 9.68 -38.79
CA ALA A 584 18.73 10.90 -39.17
C ALA A 584 19.97 10.59 -40.05
N ARG A 585 20.57 9.40 -39.89
CA ARG A 585 21.71 8.93 -40.69
C ARG A 585 21.31 8.29 -42.03
N THR A 586 20.09 7.79 -42.17
CA THR A 586 19.62 7.04 -43.36
C THR A 586 18.65 7.83 -44.25
N LEU A 587 18.09 8.94 -43.77
CA LEU A 587 17.12 9.79 -44.49
C LEU A 587 17.74 10.93 -45.31
N THR A 588 19.03 10.89 -45.62
CA THR A 588 19.66 11.90 -46.49
C THR A 588 19.22 11.81 -47.96
N ALA A 589 18.52 10.74 -48.37
CA ALA A 589 17.76 10.67 -49.64
C ALA A 589 16.81 9.44 -49.71
N PRO A 590 15.57 9.48 -49.18
CA PRO A 590 14.64 8.36 -49.31
C PRO A 590 13.95 8.37 -50.69
N SER A 591 13.98 7.23 -51.39
CA SER A 591 13.07 6.99 -52.53
C SER A 591 11.63 6.77 -52.03
N LEU A 592 10.61 6.98 -52.86
CA LEU A 592 9.20 6.74 -52.52
C LEU A 592 8.95 5.32 -51.94
N ARG A 593 9.77 4.34 -52.35
CA ARG A 593 9.73 2.97 -51.82
C ARG A 593 10.15 2.89 -50.35
N THR A 594 11.13 3.67 -49.91
CA THR A 594 11.58 3.74 -48.51
C THR A 594 10.47 4.32 -47.63
N VAL A 595 9.77 5.35 -48.12
CA VAL A 595 8.62 5.94 -47.42
C VAL A 595 7.47 4.94 -47.30
N VAL A 596 7.13 4.22 -48.37
CA VAL A 596 6.08 3.20 -48.36
C VAL A 596 6.42 2.01 -47.44
N LEU A 597 7.67 1.55 -47.42
CA LEU A 597 8.11 0.47 -46.53
C LEU A 597 8.05 0.86 -45.05
N ILE A 598 8.37 2.12 -44.74
CA ILE A 598 8.31 2.65 -43.38
C ILE A 598 6.86 2.81 -42.91
N VAL A 599 5.97 3.32 -43.77
CA VAL A 599 4.52 3.40 -43.49
C VAL A 599 3.92 1.99 -43.33
N ALA A 600 4.34 1.04 -44.16
CA ALA A 600 3.94 -0.36 -44.04
C ALA A 600 4.44 -1.00 -42.74
N ALA A 601 5.68 -0.71 -42.30
CA ALA A 601 6.22 -1.19 -41.03
C ALA A 601 5.48 -0.59 -39.81
N ALA A 602 5.15 0.71 -39.84
CA ALA A 602 4.34 1.34 -38.80
C ALA A 602 2.92 0.74 -38.76
N ALA A 603 2.29 0.50 -39.91
CA ALA A 603 1.00 -0.19 -39.99
C ALA A 603 1.08 -1.64 -39.47
N LEU A 604 2.21 -2.33 -39.70
CA LEU A 604 2.49 -3.68 -39.20
C LEU A 604 2.71 -3.73 -37.68
N VAL A 605 3.00 -2.60 -37.03
CA VAL A 605 3.08 -2.53 -35.55
C VAL A 605 1.74 -2.10 -34.96
N ILE A 606 1.07 -1.12 -35.58
CA ILE A 606 -0.21 -0.57 -35.10
C ILE A 606 -1.35 -1.59 -35.25
N ALA A 607 -1.43 -2.32 -36.36
CA ALA A 607 -2.52 -3.27 -36.61
C ALA A 607 -2.49 -4.49 -35.66
N PRO A 608 -1.35 -5.16 -35.40
CA PRO A 608 -1.28 -6.23 -34.41
C PRO A 608 -1.46 -5.72 -32.98
N SER A 609 -0.99 -4.51 -32.65
CA SER A 609 -1.23 -3.90 -31.33
C SER A 609 -2.72 -3.65 -31.08
N MET A 610 -3.45 -3.21 -32.12
CA MET A 610 -4.91 -3.07 -32.07
C MET A 610 -5.63 -4.42 -32.04
N VAL A 611 -5.11 -5.45 -32.73
CA VAL A 611 -5.65 -6.81 -32.68
C VAL A 611 -5.36 -7.49 -31.34
N LEU A 612 -4.19 -7.25 -30.72
CA LEU A 612 -3.86 -7.68 -29.36
C LEU A 612 -4.77 -6.99 -28.35
N LEU A 613 -5.00 -5.68 -28.47
CA LEU A 613 -5.98 -4.95 -27.65
C LEU A 613 -7.41 -5.48 -27.83
N ASN A 614 -7.75 -6.00 -29.01
CA ASN A 614 -9.08 -6.54 -29.31
C ASN A 614 -9.22 -8.02 -28.89
N ARG A 615 -8.12 -8.80 -28.88
CA ARG A 615 -8.06 -10.19 -28.39
C ARG A 615 -7.95 -10.26 -26.87
N ALA A 616 -7.15 -9.39 -26.25
CA ALA A 616 -7.12 -9.17 -24.80
C ALA A 616 -8.44 -8.61 -24.25
N ARG A 617 -9.44 -8.34 -25.09
CA ARG A 617 -10.82 -8.00 -24.69
C ARG A 617 -11.81 -9.16 -24.81
N ARG A 618 -11.40 -10.28 -25.42
CA ARG A 618 -12.22 -11.51 -25.56
C ARG A 618 -11.97 -12.49 -24.41
N ASP A 619 -10.78 -12.49 -23.82
CA ASP A 619 -10.60 -13.02 -22.46
C ASP A 619 -11.24 -12.05 -21.46
N ARG A 620 -11.79 -12.60 -20.37
CA ARG A 620 -12.57 -11.85 -19.36
C ARG A 620 -11.78 -10.74 -18.66
N ASP A 621 -10.46 -10.65 -18.87
CA ASP A 621 -9.57 -9.66 -18.30
C ASP A 621 -9.44 -8.42 -19.18
N ARG A 622 -9.95 -7.30 -18.69
CA ARG A 622 -9.89 -6.00 -19.38
C ARG A 622 -8.44 -5.54 -19.46
N PRO A 623 -7.93 -5.04 -20.61
CA PRO A 623 -6.59 -4.45 -20.65
C PRO A 623 -6.53 -3.28 -19.67
N SER A 624 -5.57 -3.32 -18.75
CA SER A 624 -5.32 -2.26 -17.77
C SER A 624 -5.04 -0.94 -18.49
N ALA A 625 -5.40 0.21 -17.91
CA ALA A 625 -5.12 1.51 -18.52
C ALA A 625 -3.63 1.72 -18.82
N PHE A 626 -2.76 1.09 -18.04
CA PHE A 626 -1.32 1.05 -18.27
C PHE A 626 -0.93 0.30 -19.55
N GLY A 627 -1.64 -0.78 -19.91
CA GLY A 627 -1.43 -1.47 -21.19
C GLY A 627 -1.82 -0.61 -22.39
N VAL A 628 -2.92 0.15 -22.29
CA VAL A 628 -3.34 1.10 -23.33
C VAL A 628 -2.35 2.27 -23.43
N TRP A 629 -1.92 2.82 -22.29
CA TRP A 629 -0.98 3.93 -22.24
C TRP A 629 0.41 3.51 -22.76
N GLY A 630 0.89 2.32 -22.39
CA GLY A 630 2.12 1.73 -22.93
C GLY A 630 2.05 1.53 -24.45
N ALA A 631 0.92 1.05 -24.97
CA ALA A 631 0.72 0.91 -26.42
C ALA A 631 0.73 2.26 -27.15
N VAL A 632 0.10 3.30 -26.58
CA VAL A 632 0.14 4.67 -27.10
C VAL A 632 1.56 5.20 -27.15
N ALA A 633 2.32 4.96 -26.09
CA ALA A 633 3.67 5.46 -25.95
C ALA A 633 4.66 4.76 -26.91
N ILE A 634 4.51 3.44 -27.11
CA ILE A 634 5.25 2.68 -28.14
C ILE A 634 4.88 3.16 -29.55
N ALA A 635 3.59 3.40 -29.83
CA ALA A 635 3.15 3.90 -31.12
C ALA A 635 3.76 5.27 -31.40
N ALA A 636 3.73 6.20 -30.44
CA ALA A 636 4.33 7.53 -30.55
C ALA A 636 5.84 7.45 -30.83
N ALA A 637 6.56 6.60 -30.10
CA ALA A 637 7.99 6.38 -30.27
C ALA A 637 8.36 5.83 -31.66
N ALA A 638 7.50 4.98 -32.22
CA ALA A 638 7.69 4.42 -33.56
C ALA A 638 7.34 5.42 -34.66
N THR A 639 6.22 6.15 -34.54
CA THR A 639 5.71 7.03 -35.61
C THR A 639 6.32 8.42 -35.64
N GLY A 640 6.71 8.98 -34.48
CA GLY A 640 7.18 10.36 -34.41
C GLY A 640 8.48 10.61 -35.21
N PRO A 641 9.53 9.77 -35.11
CA PRO A 641 10.73 9.94 -35.94
C PRO A 641 10.45 9.88 -37.45
N ILE A 642 9.49 9.04 -37.85
CA ILE A 642 9.06 8.89 -39.25
C ILE A 642 8.34 10.15 -39.72
N LEU A 643 7.34 10.61 -38.97
CA LEU A 643 6.61 11.83 -39.28
C LEU A 643 7.57 13.03 -39.30
N GLY A 644 8.43 13.15 -38.29
CA GLY A 644 9.41 14.23 -38.21
C GLY A 644 10.35 14.28 -39.39
N GLY A 645 10.87 13.13 -39.82
CA GLY A 645 11.69 13.03 -41.02
C GLY A 645 10.95 13.47 -42.29
N LEU A 646 9.74 12.94 -42.51
CA LEU A 646 8.94 13.26 -43.70
C LEU A 646 8.52 14.73 -43.73
N LEU A 647 8.03 15.26 -42.62
CA LEU A 647 7.56 16.65 -42.51
C LEU A 647 8.70 17.63 -42.68
N THR A 648 9.83 17.38 -42.03
CA THR A 648 11.02 18.22 -42.17
C THR A 648 11.54 18.21 -43.62
N TRP A 649 11.50 17.05 -44.28
CA TRP A 649 12.00 16.91 -45.65
C TRP A 649 11.12 17.60 -46.69
N PHE A 650 9.80 17.41 -46.63
CA PHE A 650 8.88 17.88 -47.68
C PHE A 650 8.26 19.25 -47.40
N LEU A 651 8.06 19.60 -46.13
CA LEU A 651 7.26 20.77 -45.71
C LEU A 651 8.03 21.69 -44.75
N GLY A 652 9.29 21.37 -44.45
CA GLY A 652 10.13 22.09 -43.48
C GLY A 652 9.75 21.78 -42.03
N TRP A 653 10.70 22.01 -41.10
CA TRP A 653 10.52 21.67 -39.69
C TRP A 653 9.33 22.38 -39.02
N ARG A 654 8.97 23.58 -39.50
CA ARG A 654 7.84 24.36 -38.97
C ARG A 654 6.50 23.63 -39.14
N SER A 655 6.37 22.78 -40.17
CA SER A 655 5.16 22.01 -40.44
C SER A 655 4.79 21.01 -39.34
N ILE A 656 5.78 20.56 -38.55
CA ILE A 656 5.59 19.71 -37.37
C ILE A 656 4.63 20.38 -36.40
N PHE A 657 4.99 21.58 -35.95
CA PHE A 657 4.22 22.35 -34.98
C PHE A 657 2.83 22.76 -35.48
N PHE A 658 2.72 23.04 -36.79
CA PHE A 658 1.45 23.36 -37.41
C PHE A 658 0.50 22.14 -37.42
N LEU A 659 1.00 20.96 -37.76
CA LEU A 659 0.22 19.71 -37.75
C LEU A 659 -0.11 19.23 -36.35
N GLU A 660 0.78 19.46 -35.37
CA GLU A 660 0.50 19.23 -33.96
C GLU A 660 -0.66 20.10 -33.47
N ALA A 661 -0.66 21.39 -33.81
CA ALA A 661 -1.76 22.29 -33.48
C ALA A 661 -3.08 21.83 -34.13
N LEU A 662 -3.06 21.43 -35.41
CA LEU A 662 -4.26 20.95 -36.12
C LEU A 662 -4.81 19.65 -35.52
N THR A 663 -3.92 18.69 -35.23
CA THR A 663 -4.28 17.41 -34.61
C THR A 663 -4.76 17.61 -33.18
N GLY A 664 -4.17 18.56 -32.46
CA GLY A 664 -4.59 18.96 -31.12
C GLY A 664 -5.99 19.58 -31.12
N VAL A 665 -6.33 20.45 -32.07
CA VAL A 665 -7.71 20.98 -32.22
C VAL A 665 -8.71 19.84 -32.43
N PHE A 666 -8.39 18.87 -33.30
CA PHE A 666 -9.21 17.68 -33.48
C PHE A 666 -9.36 16.86 -32.19
N ALA A 667 -8.26 16.67 -31.45
CA ALA A 667 -8.25 15.97 -30.17
C ALA A 667 -9.05 16.71 -29.08
N ILE A 668 -9.05 18.04 -29.07
CA ILE A 668 -9.89 18.88 -28.18
C ILE A 668 -11.36 18.66 -28.48
N SER A 669 -11.76 18.78 -29.76
CA SER A 669 -13.16 18.58 -30.17
C SER A 669 -13.64 17.17 -29.80
N LEU A 670 -12.82 16.15 -30.10
CA LEU A 670 -13.15 14.78 -29.77
C LEU A 670 -13.25 14.54 -28.26
N SER A 671 -12.31 15.09 -27.48
CA SER A 671 -12.27 14.95 -26.01
C SER A 671 -13.39 15.71 -25.30
N ALA A 672 -13.76 16.88 -25.81
CA ALA A 672 -14.88 17.66 -25.29
C ALA A 672 -16.20 16.90 -25.42
N ILE A 673 -16.40 16.21 -26.54
CA ILE A 673 -17.61 15.43 -26.84
C ILE A 673 -17.60 14.06 -26.14
N MET A 674 -16.47 13.35 -26.18
CA MET A 674 -16.42 11.93 -25.82
C MET A 674 -16.01 11.65 -24.37
N LEU A 675 -15.25 12.54 -23.72
CA LEU A 675 -14.89 12.36 -22.31
C LEU A 675 -16.04 12.80 -21.42
N THR A 676 -16.24 12.09 -20.31
CA THR A 676 -17.16 12.52 -19.24
C THR A 676 -16.35 12.99 -18.04
N GLU A 677 -16.88 13.93 -17.27
CA GLU A 677 -16.21 14.40 -16.05
C GLU A 677 -16.22 13.30 -14.99
N THR A 678 -15.08 13.03 -14.37
CA THR A 678 -14.99 12.23 -13.13
C THR A 678 -15.12 13.18 -11.96
N ARG A 679 -16.33 13.36 -11.42
CA ARG A 679 -16.48 13.99 -10.10
C ARG A 679 -16.39 12.91 -9.03
N TYR A 680 -15.34 12.96 -8.22
CA TYR A 680 -15.34 12.30 -6.92
C TYR A 680 -16.31 13.06 -6.01
N ALA A 681 -17.52 12.52 -5.85
CA ALA A 681 -18.39 12.93 -4.76
C ALA A 681 -17.89 12.18 -3.51
N GLY A 682 -17.09 12.83 -2.67
CA GLY A 682 -16.82 12.32 -1.32
C GLY A 682 -15.37 12.23 -0.83
N GLN A 683 -14.43 13.05 -1.31
CA GLN A 683 -13.19 13.27 -0.56
C GLN A 683 -12.91 14.74 -0.32
N SER A 684 -12.65 15.00 0.96
CA SER A 684 -12.28 16.24 1.61
C SER A 684 -11.16 16.94 0.85
N ARG A 685 -11.32 18.26 0.71
CA ARG A 685 -10.30 19.18 0.20
C ARG A 685 -9.00 18.95 0.99
N ILE A 686 -7.87 18.80 0.31
CA ILE A 686 -6.55 18.94 0.93
C ILE A 686 -6.55 20.27 1.68
N ASP A 687 -6.53 20.22 3.01
CA ASP A 687 -6.53 21.43 3.84
C ASP A 687 -5.13 22.04 3.81
N LEU A 688 -4.93 22.98 2.90
CA LEU A 688 -3.68 23.74 2.76
C LEU A 688 -3.38 24.65 3.97
N ARG A 689 -4.21 24.63 5.03
CA ARG A 689 -3.88 25.25 6.32
C ARG A 689 -2.65 24.64 6.99
N VAL A 690 -2.22 23.45 6.61
CA VAL A 690 -0.95 22.84 7.06
C VAL A 690 0.28 23.64 6.59
N LEU A 691 0.18 24.40 5.49
CA LEU A 691 1.26 25.30 5.04
C LEU A 691 1.30 26.65 5.79
N ARG A 692 0.43 26.86 6.77
CA ARG A 692 0.41 28.08 7.61
C ARG A 692 0.97 27.89 9.01
N TYR A 693 1.57 26.75 9.32
CA TYR A 693 2.32 26.60 10.58
C TYR A 693 3.72 27.22 10.45
N PRO A 694 4.05 28.24 11.28
CA PRO A 694 5.41 28.75 11.37
C PRO A 694 6.25 27.74 12.17
N GLY A 695 6.83 26.76 11.49
CA GLY A 695 7.70 25.76 12.09
C GLY A 695 8.76 25.19 11.15
N PHE A 696 8.88 25.73 9.93
CA PHE A 696 9.94 25.40 8.99
C PHE A 696 11.05 26.46 9.09
N SER A 697 11.82 26.39 10.18
CA SER A 697 13.13 27.04 10.28
C SER A 697 14.18 25.94 10.37
N GLY A 698 14.90 25.73 9.28
CA GLY A 698 16.03 24.80 9.21
C GLY A 698 17.19 25.22 10.13
N PRO A 699 18.14 24.32 10.36
CA PRO A 699 19.24 24.56 11.30
C PRO A 699 20.22 25.57 10.70
N CYS A 700 20.45 26.67 11.43
CA CYS A 700 21.56 27.58 11.19
C CYS A 700 22.60 27.44 12.33
N SER A 701 23.86 27.49 11.92
CA SER A 701 25.13 27.13 12.58
C SER A 701 25.36 27.49 14.07
N PRO A 702 26.34 26.83 14.74
CA PRO A 702 26.66 27.07 16.14
C PRO A 702 27.55 28.30 16.33
N ARG A 703 27.42 28.99 17.46
CA ARG A 703 28.52 29.75 18.10
C ARG A 703 28.15 30.21 19.53
N SER A 704 29.13 30.00 20.40
CA SER A 704 29.36 30.48 21.78
C SER A 704 28.31 30.15 22.84
#